data_AF-A0A314ZD24-F1
#
_entry.id   AF-A0A314ZD24-F1
#
_cell.length_a   1.000
_cell.length_b   1.000
_cell.length_c   1.000
_cell.angle_alpha   90.00
_cell.angle_beta   90.00
_cell.angle_gamma   90.00
#
_symmetry.space_group_name_H-M   'P 1'
#
loop_
_entity.id
_entity.type
_entity.pdbx_description
1 polymer ?
#
loop_
_entity_poly.entity_id
_entity_poly.type
_entity_poly.pdbx_seq_one_letter_code
_entity_poly.pdbx_strand_id
1 'polypeptide(L)'
;MKNILVLFLIFWSGFGHGQRTFDVLKYGAAGDGKTDDSKAFLKAWGELCGAADEPNGVPTLVIPGTKAFLLQPIKFQGPCNSNSVHVQIMGKLVAPKMLDARIDCESDSDWLQFKDVGNLVVDGSGEIDGQGSSWWTTPNQYDRLSRKLMMNNQNCKPPDALHFHGCDNLKLSGLTHLNSARAHIAISGCNNVYVSHLTITAPEDSPNTDGIDISNSHNVFIHHSTIGTGDDCIAINGGCSDLSIANIACGPGHGISVGSLGAHGALEKVQNVYVRDSSFSGTTNGARIKTWQGGSGYARNITFEKITLHAAQNPIIIDQFYCNHDHNCKSQASALLVEDVKYIDFEGTSANEEAIKLDCDQNSGCRNIVMDRIKITSAVPSKKIYASCNNAIGTSIGTIVPNVPCLKSGTEPTTSPPATPLPTMPPPSPLLPIMPPPSPPLLVMPPPSLPVPVMPLPSPPVPVIPLPSPLVPVIPLPSPPAPVMPPPSPPAPVIPPPSPPVPVMPPPSPLAPVMPPPSPPVPAEPPLTLILPATPPPAPPLPNTPPPLPATPPPSPLLPATPPQSPPLPATPPQFPPLPATPPQSPPLPATPPSSPPMPATPPSSPPLPATPPPLQVMPPPLLNRPRPTLPLPTTPPPAPLLTPLAPLVPTPPPPTPPPPTPPPSTLPAIPQMSYTGESGVPDIYFTPGASSATKLHKKHYIWCQLLIVYVLTRLLFG
;
A
#
# COMPACT_ATOMS: atom_id res chain seq x y z
N MET A 1 -18.49 27.03 -71.49
CA MET A 1 -17.17 27.35 -70.87
C MET A 1 -17.49 28.15 -69.62
N LYS A 2 -17.50 27.52 -68.44
CA LYS A 2 -16.34 27.30 -67.52
C LYS A 2 -15.62 28.62 -67.20
N ASN A 3 -15.22 28.94 -65.98
CA ASN A 3 -15.43 28.51 -64.61
C ASN A 3 -14.60 29.53 -63.81
N ILE A 4 -15.00 29.92 -62.60
CA ILE A 4 -14.14 29.94 -61.40
C ILE A 4 -15.01 30.45 -60.24
N LEU A 5 -15.46 29.46 -59.47
CA LEU A 5 -16.03 29.56 -58.14
C LEU A 5 -14.86 29.71 -57.18
N VAL A 6 -14.71 30.85 -56.51
CA VAL A 6 -13.73 31.01 -55.43
C VAL A 6 -14.39 30.56 -54.13
N LEU A 7 -14.03 29.35 -53.69
CA LEU A 7 -14.38 28.79 -52.39
C LEU A 7 -13.59 29.53 -51.30
N PHE A 8 -14.25 30.25 -50.40
CA PHE A 8 -13.65 30.66 -49.13
C PHE A 8 -13.57 29.44 -48.21
N LEU A 9 -12.43 28.77 -48.20
CA LEU A 9 -12.08 27.81 -47.15
C LEU A 9 -11.77 28.60 -45.87
N ILE A 10 -12.79 28.79 -45.03
CA ILE A 10 -12.59 29.16 -43.64
C ILE A 10 -11.92 27.94 -42.99
N PHE A 11 -10.59 27.96 -42.88
CA PHE A 11 -9.88 27.09 -41.95
C PHE A 11 -10.30 27.52 -40.55
N TRP A 12 -11.39 26.95 -40.06
CA TRP A 12 -11.62 26.83 -38.63
C TRP A 12 -10.56 25.83 -38.15
N SER A 13 -9.36 26.32 -37.85
CA SER A 13 -8.49 25.63 -36.92
C SER A 13 -9.25 25.63 -35.60
N GLY A 14 -10.06 24.58 -35.41
CA GLY A 14 -10.51 24.21 -34.09
C GLY A 14 -9.24 24.10 -33.27
N PHE A 15 -9.01 25.06 -32.38
CA PHE A 15 -8.14 24.87 -31.24
C PHE A 15 -8.81 23.74 -30.46
N GLY A 16 -8.46 22.50 -30.79
CA GLY A 16 -8.64 21.39 -29.88
C GLY A 16 -8.00 21.86 -28.59
N HIS A 17 -8.81 22.06 -27.55
CA HIS A 17 -8.32 22.32 -26.20
C HIS A 17 -7.59 21.07 -25.76
N GLY A 18 -6.33 20.94 -26.17
CA GLY A 18 -5.44 19.89 -25.74
C GLY A 18 -5.20 20.06 -24.25
N GLN A 19 -5.26 18.95 -23.53
CA GLN A 19 -4.87 18.88 -22.12
C GLN A 19 -3.51 19.57 -21.93
N ARG A 20 -3.39 20.44 -20.92
CA ARG A 20 -2.15 21.17 -20.64
C ARG A 20 -1.11 20.20 -20.08
N THR A 21 -0.23 19.71 -20.93
CA THR A 21 0.81 18.74 -20.59
C THR A 21 2.16 19.40 -20.37
N PHE A 22 2.86 18.98 -19.32
CA PHE A 22 4.20 19.39 -18.93
C PHE A 22 5.14 18.18 -19.10
N ASP A 23 5.63 17.99 -20.31
CA ASP A 23 6.56 16.90 -20.63
C ASP A 23 7.98 17.25 -20.16
N VAL A 24 8.53 16.45 -19.26
CA VAL A 24 9.84 16.69 -18.64
C VAL A 24 10.98 16.87 -19.65
N LEU A 25 10.88 16.27 -20.85
CA LEU A 25 11.87 16.46 -21.92
C LEU A 25 11.89 17.90 -22.45
N LYS A 26 10.71 18.56 -22.50
CA LYS A 26 10.60 19.97 -22.91
C LYS A 26 11.21 20.93 -21.87
N TYR A 27 11.46 20.43 -20.66
CA TYR A 27 12.10 21.16 -19.57
C TYR A 27 13.60 20.87 -19.44
N GLY A 28 14.16 20.08 -20.37
CA GLY A 28 15.59 19.82 -20.48
C GLY A 28 16.05 18.50 -19.85
N ALA A 29 15.13 17.58 -19.51
CA ALA A 29 15.51 16.25 -19.06
C ALA A 29 16.18 15.46 -20.21
N ALA A 30 17.26 14.76 -19.92
CA ALA A 30 17.98 13.91 -20.86
C ALA A 30 17.24 12.59 -21.10
N GLY A 31 16.70 11.99 -20.03
CA GLY A 31 15.97 10.72 -20.13
C GLY A 31 16.86 9.52 -20.51
N ASP A 32 18.12 9.54 -20.12
CA ASP A 32 19.13 8.50 -20.39
C ASP A 32 19.42 7.57 -19.19
N GLY A 33 18.78 7.81 -18.05
CA GLY A 33 18.94 7.08 -16.80
C GLY A 33 20.29 7.31 -16.09
N LYS A 34 21.06 8.31 -16.52
CA LYS A 34 22.43 8.57 -16.05
C LYS A 34 22.67 10.03 -15.71
N THR A 35 22.12 10.94 -16.51
CA THR A 35 22.19 12.38 -16.28
C THR A 35 21.17 12.76 -15.20
N ASP A 36 21.59 13.58 -14.23
CA ASP A 36 20.71 14.08 -13.18
C ASP A 36 19.63 15.02 -13.77
N ASP A 37 18.42 14.49 -13.86
CA ASP A 37 17.25 15.15 -14.45
C ASP A 37 16.41 15.94 -13.42
N SER A 38 16.81 15.96 -12.15
CA SER A 38 16.02 16.58 -11.06
C SER A 38 15.71 18.06 -11.32
N LYS A 39 16.63 18.83 -11.91
CA LYS A 39 16.39 20.24 -12.24
C LYS A 39 15.31 20.43 -13.30
N ALA A 40 15.26 19.55 -14.30
CA ALA A 40 14.24 19.60 -15.34
C ALA A 40 12.86 19.23 -14.77
N PHE A 41 12.81 18.23 -13.89
CA PHE A 41 11.59 17.83 -13.18
C PHE A 41 11.06 18.96 -12.28
N LEU A 42 11.93 19.62 -11.49
CA LEU A 42 11.52 20.76 -10.65
C LEU A 42 11.01 21.94 -11.49
N LYS A 43 11.61 22.20 -12.64
CA LYS A 43 11.15 23.25 -13.55
C LYS A 43 9.77 22.93 -14.14
N ALA A 44 9.58 21.70 -14.60
CA ALA A 44 8.30 21.22 -15.12
C ALA A 44 7.21 21.27 -14.04
N TRP A 45 7.53 20.79 -12.82
CA TRP A 45 6.64 20.83 -11.67
C TRP A 45 6.25 22.26 -11.29
N GLY A 46 7.21 23.19 -11.24
CA GLY A 46 6.94 24.59 -10.89
C GLY A 46 5.94 25.25 -11.85
N GLU A 47 6.07 24.99 -13.16
CA GLU A 47 5.12 25.52 -14.14
C GLU A 47 3.76 24.82 -14.09
N LEU A 48 3.73 23.50 -13.84
CA LEU A 48 2.49 22.75 -13.64
C LEU A 48 1.74 23.22 -12.39
N CYS A 49 2.43 23.33 -11.27
CA CYS A 49 1.83 23.65 -9.98
C CYS A 49 1.38 25.11 -9.94
N GLY A 50 2.04 25.98 -10.72
CA GLY A 50 1.62 27.37 -10.93
C GLY A 50 0.48 27.55 -11.96
N ALA A 51 0.11 26.51 -12.71
CA ALA A 51 -0.98 26.60 -13.68
C ALA A 51 -2.35 26.70 -13.00
N ALA A 52 -3.27 27.43 -13.62
CA ALA A 52 -4.67 27.45 -13.22
C ALA A 52 -5.42 26.27 -13.88
N ASP A 53 -6.59 25.94 -13.33
CA ASP A 53 -7.48 24.96 -13.95
C ASP A 53 -7.89 25.39 -15.35
N GLU A 54 -7.96 24.43 -16.26
CA GLU A 54 -8.54 24.62 -17.58
C GLU A 54 -10.00 24.12 -17.59
N PRO A 55 -10.91 24.74 -18.37
CA PRO A 55 -12.32 24.36 -18.40
C PRO A 55 -12.58 22.88 -18.71
N ASN A 56 -11.64 22.19 -19.37
CA ASN A 56 -11.79 20.81 -19.83
C ASN A 56 -10.53 19.93 -19.62
N GLY A 57 -9.64 20.24 -18.68
CA GLY A 57 -8.42 19.45 -18.52
C GLY A 57 -7.69 19.62 -17.20
N VAL A 58 -7.05 18.54 -16.75
CA VAL A 58 -6.18 18.53 -15.57
C VAL A 58 -4.74 18.76 -16.01
N PRO A 59 -4.03 19.77 -15.47
CA PRO A 59 -2.59 19.94 -15.70
C PRO A 59 -1.84 18.65 -15.41
N THR A 60 -1.08 18.17 -16.40
CA THR A 60 -0.46 16.83 -16.33
C THR A 60 1.04 16.89 -16.52
N LEU A 61 1.81 16.43 -15.53
CA LEU A 61 3.24 16.16 -15.67
C LEU A 61 3.39 14.84 -16.42
N VAL A 62 4.13 14.82 -17.52
CA VAL A 62 4.32 13.61 -18.34
C VAL A 62 5.76 13.15 -18.23
N ILE A 63 5.94 11.90 -17.78
CA ILE A 63 7.21 11.17 -17.79
C ILE A 63 7.11 10.11 -18.90
N PRO A 64 7.74 10.31 -20.07
CA PRO A 64 7.51 9.50 -21.26
C PRO A 64 8.11 8.08 -21.19
N GLY A 65 7.42 7.12 -21.83
CA GLY A 65 7.63 5.68 -21.64
C GLY A 65 8.95 5.09 -22.12
N THR A 66 9.55 5.64 -23.16
CA THR A 66 10.78 5.09 -23.76
C THR A 66 12.06 5.63 -23.10
N LYS A 67 11.94 6.24 -21.92
CA LYS A 67 13.01 7.02 -21.27
C LYS A 67 13.19 6.58 -19.83
N ALA A 68 14.42 6.78 -19.33
CA ALA A 68 14.77 6.57 -17.93
C ALA A 68 15.32 7.88 -17.36
N PHE A 69 14.93 8.28 -16.16
CA PHE A 69 15.29 9.56 -15.57
C PHE A 69 15.97 9.31 -14.23
N LEU A 70 17.25 9.67 -14.13
CA LEU A 70 17.97 9.64 -12.85
C LEU A 70 17.59 10.90 -12.07
N LEU A 71 17.00 10.73 -10.89
CA LEU A 71 16.60 11.84 -10.04
C LEU A 71 17.34 11.78 -8.71
N GLN A 72 18.07 12.83 -8.35
CA GLN A 72 18.47 13.06 -6.96
C GLN A 72 17.24 13.24 -6.05
N PRO A 73 17.37 13.07 -4.71
CA PRO A 73 16.30 13.38 -3.76
C PRO A 73 15.60 14.70 -4.10
N ILE A 74 14.29 14.64 -4.31
CA ILE A 74 13.50 15.71 -4.91
C ILE A 74 12.13 15.80 -4.21
N LYS A 75 11.72 17.05 -3.98
CA LYS A 75 10.43 17.38 -3.37
C LYS A 75 9.56 18.16 -4.34
N PHE A 76 8.41 17.60 -4.66
CA PHE A 76 7.30 18.19 -5.39
C PHE A 76 6.34 18.84 -4.39
N GLN A 77 6.55 20.13 -4.15
CA GLN A 77 5.85 20.91 -3.13
C GLN A 77 4.58 21.54 -3.69
N GLY A 78 3.48 21.44 -2.95
CA GLY A 78 2.26 22.23 -3.09
C GLY A 78 2.11 23.33 -2.01
N PRO A 79 0.94 23.96 -1.88
CA PRO A 79 -0.27 23.74 -2.69
C PRO A 79 -0.08 24.24 -4.13
N CYS A 80 -0.80 23.62 -5.06
CA CYS A 80 -0.84 24.06 -6.46
C CYS A 80 -2.05 24.98 -6.72
N ASN A 81 -1.93 25.82 -7.74
CA ASN A 81 -2.96 26.78 -8.12
C ASN A 81 -4.18 26.12 -8.75
N SER A 82 -4.01 24.95 -9.36
CA SER A 82 -5.09 24.13 -9.91
C SER A 82 -5.76 23.31 -8.83
N ASN A 83 -7.07 23.08 -8.97
CA ASN A 83 -7.84 22.23 -8.08
C ASN A 83 -7.42 20.76 -8.15
N SER A 84 -6.83 20.30 -9.26
CA SER A 84 -6.33 18.93 -9.39
C SER A 84 -5.03 18.90 -10.18
N VAL A 85 -4.17 17.96 -9.84
CA VAL A 85 -2.87 17.76 -10.50
C VAL A 85 -2.74 16.31 -10.88
N HIS A 86 -2.24 16.06 -12.10
CA HIS A 86 -1.99 14.72 -12.60
C HIS A 86 -0.51 14.53 -12.90
N VAL A 87 0.06 13.39 -12.47
CA VAL A 87 1.42 12.96 -12.77
C VAL A 87 1.33 11.61 -13.46
N GLN A 88 1.65 11.59 -14.75
CA GLN A 88 1.59 10.41 -15.58
C GLN A 88 2.98 9.82 -15.80
N ILE A 89 3.25 8.68 -15.16
CA ILE A 89 4.53 7.99 -15.20
C ILE A 89 4.45 6.81 -16.17
N MET A 90 4.90 7.02 -17.40
CA MET A 90 5.03 5.96 -18.40
C MET A 90 6.45 5.39 -18.43
N GLY A 91 7.45 6.23 -18.15
CA GLY A 91 8.87 5.88 -18.21
C GLY A 91 9.41 5.31 -16.90
N LYS A 92 10.73 5.18 -16.83
CA LYS A 92 11.44 4.70 -15.64
C LYS A 92 12.02 5.87 -14.84
N LEU A 93 11.71 5.96 -13.56
CA LEU A 93 12.42 6.81 -12.60
C LEU A 93 13.46 5.96 -11.88
N VAL A 94 14.67 6.49 -11.74
CA VAL A 94 15.82 5.77 -11.21
C VAL A 94 16.47 6.59 -10.09
N ALA A 95 16.65 5.98 -8.91
CA ALA A 95 17.34 6.62 -7.79
C ALA A 95 18.86 6.62 -7.99
N PRO A 96 19.61 7.57 -7.42
CA PRO A 96 21.06 7.45 -7.34
C PRO A 96 21.45 6.31 -6.41
N LYS A 97 22.60 5.70 -6.68
CA LYS A 97 23.24 4.80 -5.73
C LYS A 97 23.66 5.58 -4.48
N MET A 98 23.77 4.90 -3.34
CA MET A 98 24.06 5.53 -2.03
C MET A 98 25.19 6.57 -2.07
N LEU A 99 26.33 6.27 -2.70
CA LEU A 99 27.49 7.18 -2.75
C LEU A 99 27.28 8.41 -3.66
N ASP A 100 26.36 8.31 -4.62
CA ASP A 100 26.03 9.37 -5.58
C ASP A 100 24.81 10.18 -5.13
N ALA A 101 24.16 9.76 -4.04
CA ALA A 101 22.94 10.37 -3.52
C ALA A 101 23.30 11.61 -2.68
N ARG A 102 22.76 12.76 -3.07
CA ARG A 102 22.88 14.02 -2.33
C ARG A 102 21.83 14.07 -1.22
N ILE A 103 21.97 13.20 -0.23
CA ILE A 103 21.01 13.08 0.87
C ILE A 103 21.32 14.13 1.94
N ASP A 104 20.31 14.90 2.31
CA ASP A 104 20.33 15.74 3.49
C ASP A 104 19.93 14.91 4.71
N CYS A 105 20.93 14.54 5.50
CA CYS A 105 20.77 13.64 6.65
C CYS A 105 20.16 14.32 7.89
N GLU A 106 19.85 15.62 7.83
CA GLU A 106 19.15 16.35 8.90
C GLU A 106 17.63 16.30 8.77
N SER A 107 17.10 15.91 7.59
CA SER A 107 15.68 15.75 7.32
C SER A 107 15.31 14.27 7.16
N ASP A 108 14.07 13.89 7.50
CA ASP A 108 13.53 12.57 7.16
C ASP A 108 13.75 12.33 5.67
N SER A 109 14.58 11.35 5.35
CA SER A 109 15.14 11.19 4.02
C SER A 109 14.13 10.48 3.13
N ASP A 110 13.64 11.20 2.13
CA ASP A 110 12.80 10.68 1.05
C ASP A 110 13.54 10.86 -0.27
N TRP A 111 13.37 9.91 -1.20
CA TRP A 111 13.87 10.07 -2.56
C TRP A 111 12.90 10.92 -3.39
N LEU A 112 11.66 10.45 -3.60
CA LEU A 112 10.61 11.22 -4.27
C LEU A 112 9.56 11.62 -3.24
N GLN A 113 9.42 12.91 -2.96
CA GLN A 113 8.40 13.40 -2.02
C GLN A 113 7.37 14.28 -2.73
N PHE A 114 6.10 13.95 -2.60
CA PHE A 114 4.98 14.87 -2.84
C PHE A 114 4.50 15.40 -1.51
N LYS A 115 4.54 16.72 -1.34
CA LYS A 115 4.22 17.38 -0.07
C LYS A 115 3.14 18.44 -0.24
N ASP A 116 2.09 18.32 0.56
CA ASP A 116 0.96 19.27 0.63
C ASP A 116 0.28 19.47 -0.73
N VAL A 117 0.09 18.39 -1.50
CA VAL A 117 -0.55 18.41 -2.83
C VAL A 117 -1.95 17.78 -2.74
N GLY A 118 -2.99 18.60 -2.78
CA GLY A 118 -4.38 18.15 -2.80
C GLY A 118 -4.83 17.66 -4.18
N ASN A 119 -5.75 16.68 -4.20
CA ASN A 119 -6.36 16.12 -5.42
C ASN A 119 -5.32 15.63 -6.44
N LEU A 120 -4.27 14.99 -5.93
CA LEU A 120 -3.18 14.46 -6.73
C LEU A 120 -3.58 13.11 -7.33
N VAL A 121 -3.44 12.97 -8.64
CA VAL A 121 -3.51 11.70 -9.35
C VAL A 121 -2.10 11.35 -9.83
N VAL A 122 -1.61 10.18 -9.45
CA VAL A 122 -0.38 9.59 -9.95
C VAL A 122 -0.71 8.25 -10.57
N ASP A 123 -0.53 8.12 -11.87
CA ASP A 123 -0.79 6.87 -12.55
C ASP A 123 0.21 6.55 -13.65
N GLY A 124 0.14 5.31 -14.12
CA GLY A 124 0.77 4.92 -15.36
C GLY A 124 1.25 3.48 -15.37
N SER A 125 2.01 3.11 -16.39
CA SER A 125 2.62 1.79 -16.55
C SER A 125 4.14 1.80 -16.30
N GLY A 126 4.67 2.92 -15.82
CA GLY A 126 6.10 3.13 -15.63
C GLY A 126 6.68 2.44 -14.40
N GLU A 127 7.99 2.57 -14.25
CA GLU A 127 8.77 1.97 -13.17
C GLU A 127 9.36 3.04 -12.25
N ILE A 128 9.37 2.77 -10.94
CA ILE A 128 10.11 3.54 -9.92
C ILE A 128 11.14 2.59 -9.30
N ASP A 129 12.41 2.76 -9.67
CA ASP A 129 13.52 1.91 -9.24
C ASP A 129 14.40 2.62 -8.21
N GLY A 130 14.28 2.20 -6.95
CA GLY A 130 14.96 2.80 -5.80
C GLY A 130 16.45 2.45 -5.68
N GLN A 131 16.99 1.55 -6.53
CA GLN A 131 18.39 1.09 -6.47
C GLN A 131 18.88 0.76 -5.03
N GLY A 132 18.01 0.12 -4.24
CA GLY A 132 18.17 -0.10 -2.81
C GLY A 132 19.34 -1.02 -2.41
N SER A 133 19.87 -1.82 -3.33
CA SER A 133 20.93 -2.79 -3.01
C SER A 133 22.20 -2.17 -2.42
N SER A 134 22.51 -0.92 -2.75
CA SER A 134 23.63 -0.21 -2.12
C SER A 134 23.40 0.17 -0.65
N TRP A 135 22.14 0.09 -0.19
CA TRP A 135 21.70 0.45 1.17
C TRP A 135 21.52 -0.77 2.09
N TRP A 136 21.27 -1.95 1.53
CA TRP A 136 20.91 -3.17 2.27
C TRP A 136 22.09 -3.93 2.89
N THR A 137 23.32 -3.39 2.83
CA THR A 137 24.50 -4.10 3.32
C THR A 137 24.30 -4.63 4.75
N THR A 138 24.71 -5.89 4.93
CA THR A 138 24.42 -6.73 6.10
C THR A 138 24.87 -6.12 7.43
N PRO A 139 24.19 -6.43 8.55
CA PRO A 139 24.46 -5.84 9.85
C PRO A 139 25.67 -6.49 10.55
N ASN A 140 26.88 -6.26 10.05
CA ASN A 140 28.07 -6.30 10.89
C ASN A 140 28.45 -4.87 11.32
N GLN A 141 28.93 -4.72 12.57
CA GLN A 141 29.30 -3.40 13.11
C GLN A 141 30.32 -2.67 12.22
N TYR A 142 31.19 -3.43 11.54
CA TYR A 142 32.12 -2.93 10.54
C TYR A 142 31.44 -2.23 9.37
N ASP A 143 30.26 -2.67 8.95
CA ASP A 143 29.54 -2.10 7.81
C ASP A 143 28.66 -0.90 8.18
N ARG A 144 28.10 -0.86 9.40
CA ARG A 144 27.51 0.38 9.95
C ARG A 144 28.57 1.46 10.12
N LEU A 145 29.76 1.09 10.61
CA LEU A 145 30.90 1.99 10.70
C LEU A 145 31.38 2.41 9.30
N SER A 146 31.37 1.50 8.31
CA SER A 146 31.74 1.80 6.93
C SER A 146 30.73 2.73 6.26
N ARG A 147 29.41 2.53 6.42
CA ARG A 147 28.37 3.48 5.99
C ARG A 147 28.54 4.83 6.66
N LYS A 148 28.74 4.85 7.98
CA LYS A 148 29.00 6.07 8.74
C LYS A 148 30.25 6.80 8.23
N LEU A 149 31.35 6.08 7.96
CA LEU A 149 32.59 6.64 7.40
C LEU A 149 32.40 7.10 5.94
N MET A 150 31.62 6.36 5.14
CA MET A 150 31.31 6.69 3.74
C MET A 150 30.32 7.85 3.59
N MET A 151 29.56 8.17 4.64
CA MET A 151 28.65 9.31 4.71
C MET A 151 29.20 10.42 5.63
N ASN A 152 30.52 10.62 5.68
CA ASN A 152 31.17 11.70 6.46
C ASN A 152 30.73 11.76 7.93
N ASN A 153 30.56 10.61 8.57
CA ASN A 153 30.13 10.43 9.95
C ASN A 153 28.66 10.83 10.23
N GLN A 154 27.85 11.09 9.20
CA GLN A 154 26.43 11.37 9.33
C GLN A 154 25.62 10.08 9.47
N ASN A 155 24.64 10.09 10.38
CA ASN A 155 23.79 8.94 10.68
C ASN A 155 22.53 8.96 9.81
N CYS A 156 22.72 8.84 8.50
CA CYS A 156 21.65 8.95 7.52
C CYS A 156 20.82 7.67 7.50
N LYS A 157 19.50 7.79 7.59
CA LYS A 157 18.59 6.66 7.34
C LYS A 157 18.51 6.39 5.83
N PRO A 158 18.34 5.13 5.41
CA PRO A 158 17.97 4.84 4.02
C PRO A 158 16.64 5.53 3.69
N PRO A 159 16.51 6.14 2.49
CA PRO A 159 15.33 6.90 2.13
C PRO A 159 14.15 6.01 1.73
N ASP A 160 12.93 6.48 1.97
CA ASP A 160 11.75 5.91 1.31
C ASP A 160 11.76 6.31 -0.17
N ALA A 161 11.33 5.41 -1.06
CA ALA A 161 11.39 5.67 -2.49
C ALA A 161 10.37 6.72 -2.93
N LEU A 162 9.12 6.59 -2.49
CA LEU A 162 8.03 7.51 -2.81
C LEU A 162 7.24 7.86 -1.55
N HIS A 163 7.18 9.14 -1.19
CA HIS A 163 6.46 9.61 -0.01
C HIS A 163 5.40 10.63 -0.38
N PHE A 164 4.15 10.36 0.00
CA PHE A 164 3.05 11.31 -0.01
C PHE A 164 2.82 11.84 1.40
N HIS A 165 3.09 13.13 1.61
CA HIS A 165 2.94 13.80 2.90
C HIS A 165 1.90 14.90 2.79
N GLY A 166 0.79 14.81 3.54
CA GLY A 166 -0.26 15.83 3.51
C GLY A 166 -1.01 15.91 2.17
N CYS A 167 -1.11 14.80 1.43
CA CYS A 167 -1.75 14.74 0.11
C CYS A 167 -3.18 14.19 0.22
N ASP A 168 -4.14 15.09 0.42
CA ASP A 168 -5.56 14.73 0.50
C ASP A 168 -6.17 14.43 -0.87
N ASN A 169 -7.13 13.50 -0.92
CA ASN A 169 -7.77 13.02 -2.16
C ASN A 169 -6.78 12.41 -3.16
N LEU A 170 -5.74 11.74 -2.65
CA LEU A 170 -4.70 11.07 -3.44
C LEU A 170 -5.25 9.86 -4.19
N LYS A 171 -4.87 9.72 -5.46
CA LYS A 171 -5.06 8.50 -6.25
C LYS A 171 -3.71 8.04 -6.80
N LEU A 172 -3.32 6.81 -6.50
CA LEU A 172 -2.10 6.16 -6.98
C LEU A 172 -2.46 4.85 -7.68
N SER A 173 -2.03 4.65 -8.93
CA SER A 173 -2.33 3.39 -9.61
C SER A 173 -1.41 2.94 -10.74
N GLY A 174 -1.34 1.63 -10.97
CA GLY A 174 -0.76 1.00 -12.16
C GLY A 174 0.76 0.82 -12.18
N LEU A 175 1.47 1.46 -11.26
CA LEU A 175 2.94 1.56 -11.29
C LEU A 175 3.65 0.30 -10.78
N THR A 176 4.86 0.11 -11.28
CA THR A 176 5.81 -0.89 -10.77
C THR A 176 6.87 -0.22 -9.90
N HIS A 177 7.03 -0.68 -8.66
CA HIS A 177 8.02 -0.20 -7.70
C HIS A 177 9.08 -1.28 -7.46
N LEU A 178 10.35 -0.94 -7.67
CA LEU A 178 11.47 -1.87 -7.60
C LEU A 178 12.47 -1.42 -6.54
N ASN A 179 12.91 -2.37 -5.71
CA ASN A 179 14.16 -2.27 -4.95
C ASN A 179 14.31 -0.95 -4.17
N SER A 180 13.35 -0.59 -3.32
CA SER A 180 13.51 0.60 -2.47
C SER A 180 14.64 0.44 -1.45
N ALA A 181 15.31 1.54 -1.08
CA ALA A 181 16.31 1.54 -0.02
C ALA A 181 15.70 1.29 1.37
N ARG A 182 14.45 1.72 1.57
CA ARG A 182 13.59 1.46 2.73
C ARG A 182 12.16 1.19 2.23
N ALA A 183 11.12 1.86 2.72
CA ALA A 183 9.76 1.63 2.23
C ALA A 183 9.64 2.05 0.76
N HIS A 184 8.87 1.30 -0.03
CA HIS A 184 8.61 1.64 -1.42
C HIS A 184 7.65 2.83 -1.51
N ILE A 185 6.62 2.84 -0.67
CA ILE A 185 5.63 3.90 -0.60
C ILE A 185 5.39 4.26 0.86
N ALA A 186 5.53 5.53 1.20
CA ALA A 186 5.09 6.09 2.48
C ALA A 186 3.90 7.04 2.26
N ILE A 187 2.87 6.91 3.11
CA ILE A 187 1.67 7.75 3.11
C ILE A 187 1.52 8.30 4.53
N SER A 188 1.73 9.61 4.69
CA SER A 188 1.66 10.25 6.00
C SER A 188 0.78 11.50 6.00
N GLY A 189 -0.06 11.65 7.03
CA GLY A 189 -0.90 12.83 7.18
C GLY A 189 -1.91 13.04 6.06
N CYS A 190 -2.34 11.98 5.37
CA CYS A 190 -3.23 12.07 4.21
C CYS A 190 -4.66 11.67 4.58
N ASN A 191 -5.64 12.25 3.91
CA ASN A 191 -7.05 11.86 4.01
C ASN A 191 -7.62 11.51 2.63
N ASN A 192 -8.46 10.47 2.58
CA ASN A 192 -9.14 10.00 1.36
C ASN A 192 -8.14 9.56 0.27
N VAL A 193 -7.45 8.44 0.52
CA VAL A 193 -6.39 7.91 -0.32
C VAL A 193 -6.84 6.65 -1.04
N TYR A 194 -6.61 6.56 -2.36
CA TYR A 194 -6.92 5.38 -3.17
C TYR A 194 -5.64 4.86 -3.83
N VAL A 195 -5.25 3.63 -3.50
CA VAL A 195 -4.09 2.94 -4.08
C VAL A 195 -4.55 1.67 -4.77
N SER A 196 -4.16 1.46 -6.03
CA SER A 196 -4.55 0.23 -6.72
C SER A 196 -3.64 -0.23 -7.84
N HIS A 197 -3.72 -1.52 -8.19
CA HIS A 197 -3.03 -2.08 -9.37
C HIS A 197 -1.52 -1.84 -9.35
N LEU A 198 -0.91 -1.89 -8.15
CA LEU A 198 0.53 -1.76 -8.01
C LEU A 198 1.21 -3.13 -8.08
N THR A 199 2.44 -3.12 -8.61
CA THR A 199 3.39 -4.23 -8.48
C THR A 199 4.60 -3.72 -7.71
N ILE A 200 4.87 -4.26 -6.53
CA ILE A 200 5.98 -3.86 -5.67
C ILE A 200 6.90 -5.06 -5.46
N THR A 201 8.19 -4.93 -5.79
CA THR A 201 9.16 -6.03 -5.68
C THR A 201 10.50 -5.59 -5.13
N ALA A 202 10.99 -6.29 -4.11
CA ALA A 202 12.36 -6.28 -3.63
C ALA A 202 12.76 -7.71 -3.17
N PRO A 203 14.07 -8.02 -3.04
CA PRO A 203 14.52 -9.32 -2.53
C PRO A 203 13.99 -9.63 -1.13
N GLU A 204 13.70 -10.90 -0.84
CA GLU A 204 13.20 -11.35 0.47
C GLU A 204 14.16 -11.02 1.63
N ASP A 205 15.45 -10.94 1.37
CA ASP A 205 16.49 -10.61 2.35
C ASP A 205 16.82 -9.12 2.45
N SER A 206 16.09 -8.26 1.72
CA SER A 206 16.27 -6.81 1.76
C SER A 206 15.67 -6.20 3.04
N PRO A 207 16.46 -5.59 3.93
CA PRO A 207 15.98 -5.14 5.23
C PRO A 207 15.11 -3.88 5.10
N ASN A 208 13.97 -3.86 5.82
CA ASN A 208 13.09 -2.69 5.95
C ASN A 208 12.59 -2.15 4.61
N THR A 209 12.35 -3.05 3.65
CA THR A 209 11.85 -2.71 2.33
C THR A 209 10.33 -2.75 2.22
N ASP A 210 9.65 -2.25 3.24
CA ASP A 210 8.20 -2.28 3.38
C ASP A 210 7.50 -1.85 2.07
N GLY A 211 6.38 -2.49 1.72
CA GLY A 211 5.66 -2.19 0.49
C GLY A 211 4.96 -0.84 0.59
N ILE A 212 4.02 -0.72 1.53
CA ILE A 212 3.27 0.51 1.80
C ILE A 212 3.23 0.79 3.29
N ASP A 213 3.85 1.89 3.70
CA ASP A 213 3.84 2.41 5.06
C ASP A 213 2.82 3.52 5.21
N ILE A 214 1.92 3.38 6.18
CA ILE A 214 0.83 4.33 6.42
C ILE A 214 0.94 4.87 7.84
N SER A 215 0.89 6.19 8.01
CA SER A 215 0.88 6.85 9.32
C SER A 215 -0.02 8.08 9.33
N ASN A 216 -0.64 8.39 10.46
CA ASN A 216 -1.45 9.61 10.66
C ASN A 216 -2.48 9.87 9.54
N SER A 217 -3.04 8.83 8.93
CA SER A 217 -3.85 8.94 7.71
C SER A 217 -5.23 8.31 7.89
N HIS A 218 -6.23 8.87 7.21
CA HIS A 218 -7.63 8.52 7.40
C HIS A 218 -8.33 8.22 6.06
N ASN A 219 -9.31 7.32 6.04
CA ASN A 219 -10.04 6.94 4.83
C ASN A 219 -9.10 6.45 3.72
N VAL A 220 -8.40 5.34 3.97
CA VAL A 220 -7.38 4.79 3.06
C VAL A 220 -7.90 3.49 2.44
N PHE A 221 -7.90 3.44 1.10
CA PHE A 221 -8.36 2.31 0.31
C PHE A 221 -7.20 1.76 -0.51
N ILE A 222 -6.81 0.51 -0.27
CA ILE A 222 -5.72 -0.17 -1.01
C ILE A 222 -6.26 -1.45 -1.60
N HIS A 223 -6.17 -1.61 -2.92
CA HIS A 223 -6.70 -2.83 -3.53
C HIS A 223 -6.00 -3.33 -4.77
N HIS A 224 -6.19 -4.62 -5.07
CA HIS A 224 -5.75 -5.25 -6.32
C HIS A 224 -4.26 -5.02 -6.60
N SER A 225 -3.39 -5.34 -5.65
CA SER A 225 -1.94 -5.11 -5.78
C SER A 225 -1.14 -6.34 -5.41
N THR A 226 0.04 -6.49 -6.03
CA THR A 226 1.00 -7.56 -5.74
C THR A 226 2.22 -6.95 -5.08
N ILE A 227 2.59 -7.47 -3.90
CA ILE A 227 3.65 -6.91 -3.06
C ILE A 227 4.53 -8.05 -2.57
N GLY A 228 5.79 -8.05 -3.00
CA GLY A 228 6.83 -8.97 -2.51
C GLY A 228 8.06 -8.18 -2.09
N THR A 229 8.44 -8.24 -0.82
CA THR A 229 9.53 -7.43 -0.25
C THR A 229 10.30 -8.24 0.80
N GLY A 230 11.27 -7.63 1.47
CA GLY A 230 11.95 -8.23 2.61
C GLY A 230 11.42 -7.76 3.98
N ASP A 231 10.34 -6.97 4.02
CA ASP A 231 9.67 -6.54 5.25
C ASP A 231 8.14 -6.51 5.05
N ASP A 232 7.38 -5.70 5.78
CA ASP A 232 5.91 -5.70 5.71
C ASP A 232 5.40 -5.41 4.28
N CYS A 233 4.39 -6.15 3.82
CA CYS A 233 3.70 -5.78 2.58
C CYS A 233 2.97 -4.44 2.77
N ILE A 234 2.28 -4.31 3.91
CA ILE A 234 1.62 -3.07 4.32
C ILE A 234 1.81 -2.92 5.83
N ALA A 235 2.37 -1.79 6.28
CA ALA A 235 2.49 -1.43 7.69
C ALA A 235 1.55 -0.27 8.03
N ILE A 236 0.74 -0.45 9.07
CA ILE A 236 -0.26 0.53 9.56
C ILE A 236 0.21 1.06 10.91
N ASN A 237 0.82 2.24 10.90
CA ASN A 237 1.40 2.88 12.08
C ASN A 237 0.39 3.78 12.82
N GLY A 238 0.84 4.42 13.90
CA GLY A 238 -0.01 5.27 14.75
C GLY A 238 -0.72 6.41 14.00
N GLY A 239 -1.90 6.77 14.50
CA GLY A 239 -2.72 7.87 13.99
C GLY A 239 -3.58 7.51 12.79
N CYS A 240 -3.75 6.22 12.47
CA CYS A 240 -4.53 5.79 11.32
C CYS A 240 -5.97 5.40 11.68
N SER A 241 -6.93 5.75 10.82
CA SER A 241 -8.27 5.15 10.91
C SER A 241 -8.97 4.96 9.56
N ASP A 242 -9.96 4.07 9.57
CA ASP A 242 -10.86 3.83 8.43
C ASP A 242 -10.07 3.37 7.20
N LEU A 243 -9.48 2.18 7.32
CA LEU A 243 -8.67 1.53 6.28
C LEU A 243 -9.43 0.34 5.69
N SER A 244 -9.52 0.29 4.37
CA SER A 244 -10.04 -0.86 3.63
C SER A 244 -8.98 -1.38 2.67
N ILE A 245 -8.50 -2.59 2.94
CA ILE A 245 -7.43 -3.26 2.21
C ILE A 245 -8.01 -4.54 1.62
N ALA A 246 -7.96 -4.72 0.30
CA ALA A 246 -8.59 -5.88 -0.34
C ALA A 246 -7.85 -6.38 -1.57
N ASN A 247 -7.88 -7.68 -1.86
CA ASN A 247 -7.25 -8.25 -3.06
C ASN A 247 -5.75 -7.96 -3.12
N ILE A 248 -5.03 -8.25 -2.03
CA ILE A 248 -3.58 -8.11 -1.96
C ILE A 248 -2.93 -9.49 -2.09
N ALA A 249 -2.04 -9.63 -3.08
CA ALA A 249 -1.13 -10.76 -3.16
C ALA A 249 0.18 -10.36 -2.45
N CYS A 250 0.32 -10.77 -1.18
CA CYS A 250 1.46 -10.45 -0.34
C CYS A 250 2.42 -11.65 -0.28
N GLY A 251 3.70 -11.45 -0.59
CA GLY A 251 4.70 -12.50 -0.45
C GLY A 251 5.76 -12.54 -1.55
N PRO A 252 7.04 -12.75 -1.18
CA PRO A 252 7.59 -12.87 0.19
C PRO A 252 7.50 -11.54 0.98
N GLY A 253 7.82 -11.56 2.28
CA GLY A 253 7.76 -10.37 3.17
C GLY A 253 7.23 -10.69 4.57
N HIS A 254 6.87 -9.68 5.36
CA HIS A 254 6.43 -9.82 6.75
C HIS A 254 4.91 -9.81 6.97
N GLY A 255 4.12 -9.79 5.89
CA GLY A 255 2.66 -9.80 5.96
C GLY A 255 2.02 -8.42 6.00
N ILE A 256 0.79 -8.33 6.49
CA ILE A 256 0.10 -7.05 6.73
C ILE A 256 0.08 -6.82 8.24
N SER A 257 0.70 -5.73 8.65
CA SER A 257 1.03 -5.45 10.04
C SER A 257 0.36 -4.18 10.54
N VAL A 258 -0.37 -4.28 11.65
CA VAL A 258 -0.72 -3.13 12.48
C VAL A 258 0.39 -2.90 13.48
N GLY A 259 1.05 -1.75 13.37
CA GLY A 259 2.18 -1.33 14.18
C GLY A 259 3.53 -1.38 13.48
N SER A 260 4.64 -1.17 14.21
CA SER A 260 4.69 -1.24 15.68
C SER A 260 4.08 -0.04 16.36
N LEU A 261 3.24 -0.28 17.38
CA LEU A 261 2.58 0.80 18.13
C LEU A 261 3.11 0.92 19.56
N GLY A 262 3.17 2.13 20.10
CA GLY A 262 3.51 2.45 21.49
C GLY A 262 5.00 2.56 21.77
N ALA A 263 5.85 2.71 20.75
CA ALA A 263 7.30 2.79 20.93
C ALA A 263 7.66 3.90 21.94
N HIS A 264 8.59 3.61 22.85
CA HIS A 264 9.02 4.55 23.90
C HIS A 264 7.88 5.09 24.79
N GLY A 265 6.79 4.34 24.95
CA GLY A 265 5.63 4.76 25.73
C GLY A 265 4.70 5.74 25.00
N ALA A 266 4.88 5.89 23.68
CA ALA A 266 4.04 6.76 22.85
C ALA A 266 2.55 6.41 22.96
N LEU A 267 1.72 7.45 22.82
CA LEU A 267 0.28 7.30 22.69
C LEU A 267 -0.06 7.17 21.21
N GLU A 268 -0.39 5.95 20.79
CA GLU A 268 -0.72 5.65 19.39
C GLU A 268 -2.09 4.99 19.27
N LYS A 269 -2.79 5.35 18.20
CA LYS A 269 -4.16 4.91 17.94
C LYS A 269 -4.26 4.38 16.53
N VAL A 270 -4.81 3.18 16.39
CA VAL A 270 -5.26 2.61 15.12
C VAL A 270 -6.67 2.08 15.31
N GLN A 271 -7.58 2.41 14.41
CA GLN A 271 -8.94 1.87 14.48
C GLN A 271 -9.61 1.69 13.12
N ASN A 272 -10.62 0.81 13.07
CA ASN A 272 -11.44 0.58 11.88
C ASN A 272 -10.60 0.13 10.68
N VAL A 273 -9.89 -0.98 10.85
CA VAL A 273 -9.08 -1.59 9.78
C VAL A 273 -9.79 -2.84 9.28
N TYR A 274 -10.02 -2.93 7.98
CA TYR A 274 -10.63 -4.08 7.35
C TYR A 274 -9.76 -4.58 6.20
N VAL A 275 -9.16 -5.75 6.40
CA VAL A 275 -8.34 -6.46 5.42
C VAL A 275 -9.12 -7.66 4.92
N ARG A 276 -9.30 -7.81 3.61
CA ARG A 276 -10.05 -8.95 3.06
C ARG A 276 -9.54 -9.50 1.74
N ASP A 277 -10.01 -10.68 1.38
CA ASP A 277 -9.84 -11.29 0.05
C ASP A 277 -8.36 -11.27 -0.39
N SER A 278 -7.44 -11.60 0.52
CA SER A 278 -5.99 -11.42 0.32
C SER A 278 -5.22 -12.71 0.58
N SER A 279 -4.05 -12.84 -0.03
CA SER A 279 -3.21 -14.04 0.07
C SER A 279 -1.82 -13.72 0.63
N PHE A 280 -1.30 -14.60 1.48
CA PHE A 280 0.06 -14.53 2.02
C PHE A 280 0.86 -15.74 1.56
N SER A 281 1.91 -15.53 0.77
CA SER A 281 2.72 -16.60 0.18
C SER A 281 4.19 -16.50 0.58
N GLY A 282 4.71 -17.48 1.31
CA GLY A 282 6.11 -17.47 1.76
C GLY A 282 6.47 -16.28 2.66
N THR A 283 5.50 -15.68 3.34
CA THR A 283 5.73 -14.54 4.25
C THR A 283 6.16 -15.02 5.63
N THR A 284 6.88 -14.19 6.39
CA THR A 284 7.21 -14.47 7.80
C THR A 284 6.00 -14.33 8.72
N ASN A 285 5.01 -13.49 8.36
CA ASN A 285 3.73 -13.42 9.06
C ASN A 285 2.57 -13.25 8.05
N GLY A 286 1.34 -13.57 8.48
CA GLY A 286 0.13 -13.25 7.74
C GLY A 286 -0.50 -11.96 8.25
N ALA A 287 -1.54 -12.11 9.08
CA ALA A 287 -2.20 -11.02 9.79
C ALA A 287 -1.49 -10.75 11.12
N ARG A 288 -0.83 -9.58 11.25
CA ARG A 288 0.00 -9.24 12.41
C ARG A 288 -0.47 -7.97 13.12
N ILE A 289 -0.47 -8.00 14.45
CA ILE A 289 -0.58 -6.82 15.32
C ILE A 289 0.65 -6.83 16.25
N LYS A 290 1.47 -5.78 16.21
CA LYS A 290 2.70 -5.68 17.01
C LYS A 290 2.72 -4.39 17.84
N THR A 291 2.86 -4.49 19.16
CA THR A 291 2.87 -3.34 20.07
C THR A 291 4.02 -3.43 21.06
N TRP A 292 4.63 -2.29 21.37
CA TRP A 292 5.67 -2.16 22.38
C TRP A 292 5.10 -2.17 23.79
N GLN A 293 5.81 -2.82 24.72
CA GLN A 293 5.55 -2.68 26.14
C GLN A 293 5.75 -1.23 26.60
N GLY A 294 4.93 -0.76 27.53
CA GLY A 294 4.95 0.62 28.01
C GLY A 294 4.08 1.57 27.20
N GLY A 295 3.72 1.20 25.95
CA GLY A 295 2.87 1.99 25.06
C GLY A 295 1.50 2.32 25.64
N SER A 296 0.85 3.33 25.07
CA SER A 296 -0.50 3.76 25.45
C SER A 296 -1.37 4.04 24.21
N GLY A 297 -2.69 4.10 24.39
CA GLY A 297 -3.64 4.24 23.28
C GLY A 297 -4.34 2.92 22.95
N TYR A 298 -4.65 2.68 21.67
CA TYR A 298 -5.40 1.48 21.27
C TYR A 298 -5.17 1.04 19.82
N ALA A 299 -5.36 -0.24 19.57
CA ALA A 299 -5.56 -0.86 18.26
C ALA A 299 -6.89 -1.62 18.32
N ARG A 300 -7.93 -1.09 17.66
CA ARG A 300 -9.29 -1.60 17.86
C ARG A 300 -10.15 -1.67 16.61
N ASN A 301 -11.16 -2.54 16.63
CA ASN A 301 -12.07 -2.76 15.50
C ASN A 301 -11.28 -3.09 14.23
N ILE A 302 -10.54 -4.19 14.29
CA ILE A 302 -9.66 -4.67 13.22
C ILE A 302 -10.21 -6.01 12.74
N THR A 303 -10.45 -6.16 11.45
CA THR A 303 -10.96 -7.41 10.87
C THR A 303 -10.07 -7.85 9.73
N PHE A 304 -9.62 -9.10 9.79
CA PHE A 304 -9.04 -9.83 8.68
C PHE A 304 -10.03 -10.91 8.24
N GLU A 305 -10.42 -10.91 6.98
CA GLU A 305 -11.47 -11.81 6.45
C GLU A 305 -11.08 -12.45 5.11
N LYS A 306 -11.41 -13.73 4.89
CA LYS A 306 -11.16 -14.44 3.62
C LYS A 306 -9.70 -14.37 3.21
N ILE A 307 -8.86 -14.93 4.08
CA ILE A 307 -7.41 -14.90 3.93
C ILE A 307 -6.92 -16.27 3.46
N THR A 308 -6.19 -16.29 2.34
CA THR A 308 -5.54 -17.50 1.82
C THR A 308 -4.08 -17.53 2.21
N LEU A 309 -3.59 -18.65 2.72
CA LEU A 309 -2.22 -18.82 3.22
C LEU A 309 -1.47 -19.88 2.41
N HIS A 310 -0.27 -19.56 1.95
CA HIS A 310 0.62 -20.48 1.27
C HIS A 310 1.99 -20.45 1.95
N ALA A 311 2.21 -21.39 2.88
CA ALA A 311 3.46 -21.50 3.64
C ALA A 311 3.88 -20.19 4.33
N ALA A 312 2.91 -19.44 4.89
CA ALA A 312 3.22 -18.31 5.76
C ALA A 312 3.80 -18.82 7.09
N GLN A 313 4.87 -18.24 7.62
CA GLN A 313 5.53 -18.76 8.82
C GLN A 313 4.67 -18.55 10.08
N ASN A 314 4.20 -17.33 10.34
CA ASN A 314 3.27 -17.02 11.44
C ASN A 314 1.95 -16.44 10.89
N PRO A 315 1.01 -17.28 10.43
CA PRO A 315 -0.23 -16.84 9.79
C PRO A 315 -1.06 -15.80 10.55
N ILE A 316 -1.24 -15.98 11.86
CA ILE A 316 -1.99 -15.05 12.71
C ILE A 316 -1.15 -14.75 13.96
N ILE A 317 -0.84 -13.49 14.19
CA ILE A 317 -0.01 -13.09 15.34
C ILE A 317 -0.47 -11.78 15.97
N ILE A 318 -0.61 -11.80 17.30
CA ILE A 318 -0.63 -10.62 18.15
C ILE A 318 0.60 -10.71 19.06
N ASP A 319 1.46 -9.71 19.01
CA ASP A 319 2.66 -9.62 19.84
C ASP A 319 2.69 -8.27 20.58
N GLN A 320 2.31 -8.29 21.86
CA GLN A 320 2.41 -7.10 22.74
C GLN A 320 3.75 -7.00 23.49
N PHE A 321 4.69 -7.88 23.19
CA PHE A 321 6.03 -7.92 23.76
C PHE A 321 7.09 -7.52 22.72
N TYR A 322 6.66 -6.85 21.65
CA TYR A 322 7.54 -6.47 20.55
C TYR A 322 8.68 -5.58 21.04
N CYS A 323 9.90 -5.95 20.69
CA CYS A 323 11.04 -5.09 20.83
C CYS A 323 12.21 -5.42 19.89
N ASN A 324 12.93 -4.38 19.49
CA ASN A 324 13.99 -4.45 18.48
C ASN A 324 15.27 -5.13 19.04
N HIS A 325 15.28 -6.46 19.06
CA HIS A 325 16.43 -7.35 19.34
C HIS A 325 17.07 -7.30 20.73
N ASP A 326 16.78 -6.31 21.57
CA ASP A 326 17.12 -6.35 22.99
C ASP A 326 16.12 -7.25 23.71
N HIS A 327 16.36 -8.55 23.76
CA HIS A 327 15.52 -9.55 24.47
C HIS A 327 15.37 -9.34 25.99
N ASN A 328 15.76 -8.17 26.51
CA ASN A 328 15.61 -7.71 27.89
C ASN A 328 14.61 -6.57 28.01
N CYS A 329 13.52 -6.63 27.25
CA CYS A 329 12.41 -5.70 27.36
C CYS A 329 11.80 -5.87 28.76
N LYS A 330 12.08 -4.90 29.62
CA LYS A 330 11.59 -4.91 31.00
C LYS A 330 10.07 -4.87 30.93
N SER A 331 9.42 -5.81 31.60
CA SER A 331 7.97 -5.76 31.79
C SER A 331 7.58 -4.38 32.34
N GLN A 332 6.69 -3.70 31.63
CA GLN A 332 6.18 -2.38 32.01
C GLN A 332 4.73 -2.50 32.46
N ALA A 333 4.28 -1.57 33.30
CA ALA A 333 2.94 -1.60 33.89
C ALA A 333 1.84 -1.18 32.91
N SER A 334 2.18 -0.47 31.83
CA SER A 334 1.26 -0.03 30.78
C SER A 334 1.48 -0.82 29.50
N ALA A 335 0.40 -1.06 28.78
CA ALA A 335 0.41 -1.56 27.42
C ALA A 335 -0.75 -0.93 26.64
N LEU A 336 -0.56 -0.80 25.33
CA LEU A 336 -1.57 -0.31 24.41
C LEU A 336 -2.73 -1.31 24.35
N LEU A 337 -3.97 -0.82 24.35
CA LEU A 337 -5.16 -1.68 24.36
C LEU A 337 -5.38 -2.32 23.00
N VAL A 338 -5.49 -3.65 22.94
CA VAL A 338 -5.86 -4.38 21.73
C VAL A 338 -7.25 -5.00 21.94
N GLU A 339 -8.25 -4.52 21.21
CA GLU A 339 -9.64 -4.97 21.40
C GLU A 339 -10.44 -5.04 20.09
N ASP A 340 -11.52 -5.83 20.09
CA ASP A 340 -12.42 -5.97 18.94
C ASP A 340 -11.68 -6.38 17.65
N VAL A 341 -10.85 -7.41 17.75
CA VAL A 341 -10.09 -7.97 16.61
C VAL A 341 -10.76 -9.24 16.12
N LYS A 342 -11.02 -9.33 14.82
CA LYS A 342 -11.67 -10.47 14.17
C LYS A 342 -10.77 -11.11 13.12
N TYR A 343 -10.67 -12.42 13.16
CA TYR A 343 -10.06 -13.25 12.14
C TYR A 343 -11.14 -14.19 11.61
N ILE A 344 -11.49 -14.08 10.33
CA ILE A 344 -12.64 -14.75 9.75
C ILE A 344 -12.22 -15.44 8.44
N ASP A 345 -12.60 -16.70 8.24
CA ASP A 345 -12.37 -17.42 6.98
C ASP A 345 -10.90 -17.44 6.55
N PHE A 346 -10.03 -17.99 7.40
CA PHE A 346 -8.63 -18.23 7.05
C PHE A 346 -8.47 -19.66 6.55
N GLU A 347 -7.87 -19.85 5.37
CA GLU A 347 -7.59 -21.17 4.82
C GLU A 347 -6.15 -21.25 4.27
N GLY A 348 -5.47 -22.36 4.51
CA GLY A 348 -4.21 -22.67 3.84
C GLY A 348 -3.15 -23.32 4.75
N THR A 349 -1.89 -22.96 4.54
CA THR A 349 -0.76 -23.64 5.18
C THR A 349 0.20 -22.70 5.92
N SER A 350 0.70 -23.20 7.06
CA SER A 350 1.76 -22.60 7.88
C SER A 350 3.10 -23.27 7.61
N ALA A 351 4.17 -22.49 7.46
CA ALA A 351 5.53 -23.03 7.37
C ALA A 351 6.11 -23.42 8.74
N ASN A 352 5.73 -22.71 9.81
CA ASN A 352 6.14 -23.06 11.18
C ASN A 352 5.10 -23.94 11.89
N GLU A 353 5.55 -24.60 12.95
CA GLU A 353 4.69 -25.40 13.84
C GLU A 353 3.76 -24.52 14.67
N GLU A 354 4.23 -23.38 15.18
CA GLU A 354 3.35 -22.39 15.82
C GLU A 354 2.68 -21.52 14.76
N ALA A 355 1.45 -21.86 14.38
CA ALA A 355 0.73 -21.17 13.30
C ALA A 355 -0.07 -19.95 13.79
N ILE A 356 -0.48 -19.95 15.06
CA ILE A 356 -1.25 -18.88 15.68
C ILE A 356 -0.60 -18.53 17.02
N LYS A 357 -0.24 -17.26 17.20
CA LYS A 357 0.30 -16.75 18.46
C LYS A 357 -0.49 -15.52 18.91
N LEU A 358 -1.17 -15.61 20.05
CA LEU A 358 -1.87 -14.48 20.67
C LEU A 358 -1.20 -14.14 22.00
N ASP A 359 -0.22 -13.23 21.98
CA ASP A 359 0.64 -12.96 23.14
C ASP A 359 0.39 -11.54 23.66
N CYS A 360 -0.51 -11.44 24.63
CA CYS A 360 -1.02 -10.18 25.15
C CYS A 360 -0.41 -9.82 26.51
N ASP A 361 -0.27 -8.51 26.76
CA ASP A 361 0.27 -7.97 28.01
C ASP A 361 -0.57 -8.40 29.21
N GLN A 362 0.08 -8.65 30.35
CA GLN A 362 -0.57 -9.16 31.57
C GLN A 362 -1.52 -8.17 32.24
N ASN A 363 -1.35 -6.86 32.03
CA ASN A 363 -2.15 -5.84 32.72
C ASN A 363 -3.47 -5.58 31.99
N SER A 364 -3.42 -5.34 30.67
CA SER A 364 -4.61 -4.99 29.89
C SER A 364 -5.27 -6.20 29.23
N GLY A 365 -4.46 -7.17 28.80
CA GLY A 365 -4.85 -8.27 27.93
C GLY A 365 -5.37 -7.81 26.57
N CYS A 366 -5.57 -8.76 25.65
CA CYS A 366 -6.36 -8.50 24.44
C CYS A 366 -7.82 -8.92 24.68
N ARG A 367 -8.77 -8.12 24.21
CA ARG A 367 -10.20 -8.31 24.52
C ARG A 367 -11.04 -8.44 23.26
N ASN A 368 -12.18 -9.12 23.38
CA ASN A 368 -13.14 -9.31 22.29
C ASN A 368 -12.50 -9.84 21.00
N ILE A 369 -11.55 -10.78 21.15
CA ILE A 369 -10.96 -11.46 20.00
C ILE A 369 -11.99 -12.44 19.45
N VAL A 370 -12.26 -12.40 18.15
CA VAL A 370 -13.14 -13.37 17.48
C VAL A 370 -12.33 -14.12 16.45
N MET A 371 -12.35 -15.44 16.55
CA MET A 371 -11.85 -16.33 15.50
C MET A 371 -13.02 -17.14 14.97
N ASP A 372 -13.27 -17.05 13.67
CA ASP A 372 -14.41 -17.68 13.02
C ASP A 372 -13.94 -18.40 11.75
N ARG A 373 -14.20 -19.71 11.66
CA ARG A 373 -13.82 -20.57 10.52
C ARG A 373 -12.34 -20.42 10.12
N ILE A 374 -11.45 -20.90 10.99
CA ILE A 374 -10.00 -20.90 10.79
C ILE A 374 -9.55 -22.32 10.45
N LYS A 375 -8.94 -22.52 9.28
CA LYS A 375 -8.47 -23.81 8.78
C LYS A 375 -7.04 -23.69 8.24
N ILE A 376 -6.09 -23.77 9.15
CA ILE A 376 -4.66 -23.75 8.85
C ILE A 376 -4.11 -25.16 9.03
N THR A 377 -3.21 -25.58 8.15
CA THR A 377 -2.52 -26.88 8.22
C THR A 377 -1.02 -26.70 8.04
N SER A 378 -0.20 -27.73 8.25
CA SER A 378 1.25 -27.59 8.00
C SER A 378 1.53 -27.61 6.50
N ALA A 379 2.41 -26.72 6.05
CA ALA A 379 3.04 -26.80 4.72
C ALA A 379 4.06 -27.95 4.65
N VAL A 380 4.56 -28.41 5.80
CA VAL A 380 5.54 -29.50 5.89
C VAL A 380 4.79 -30.82 6.15
N PRO A 381 4.91 -31.83 5.27
CA PRO A 381 4.24 -33.11 5.46
C PRO A 381 4.54 -33.73 6.82
N SER A 382 3.50 -34.30 7.44
CA SER A 382 3.57 -35.00 8.74
C SER A 382 3.92 -34.14 9.96
N LYS A 383 4.19 -32.84 9.80
CA LYS A 383 4.31 -31.92 10.94
C LYS A 383 2.93 -31.49 11.42
N LYS A 384 2.78 -31.47 12.75
CA LYS A 384 1.60 -30.89 13.40
C LYS A 384 1.87 -29.42 13.66
N ILE A 385 0.82 -28.62 13.55
CA ILE A 385 0.84 -27.22 13.96
C ILE A 385 0.01 -27.03 15.22
N TYR A 386 0.31 -25.98 15.97
CA TYR A 386 -0.39 -25.61 17.19
C TYR A 386 -0.61 -24.09 17.27
N ALA A 387 -1.44 -23.68 18.23
CA ALA A 387 -1.63 -22.29 18.60
C ALA A 387 -1.18 -22.06 20.05
N SER A 388 -0.59 -20.91 20.32
CA SER A 388 -0.33 -20.42 21.68
C SER A 388 -1.18 -19.19 21.97
N CYS A 389 -1.52 -19.01 23.24
CA CYS A 389 -2.29 -17.86 23.67
C CYS A 389 -2.04 -17.51 25.13
N ASN A 390 -1.70 -16.24 25.37
CA ASN A 390 -1.43 -15.66 26.67
C ASN A 390 -2.28 -14.39 26.82
N ASN A 391 -3.08 -14.33 27.89
CA ASN A 391 -3.92 -13.18 28.27
C ASN A 391 -4.79 -12.57 27.15
N ALA A 392 -5.23 -13.38 26.18
CA ALA A 392 -6.25 -12.99 25.21
C ALA A 392 -7.60 -13.57 25.62
N ILE A 393 -8.64 -12.74 25.53
CA ILE A 393 -10.02 -13.08 25.87
C ILE A 393 -10.88 -12.93 24.63
N GLY A 394 -11.63 -13.97 24.30
CA GLY A 394 -12.45 -13.96 23.10
C GLY A 394 -13.21 -15.25 22.85
N THR A 395 -13.69 -15.38 21.62
CA THR A 395 -14.62 -16.42 21.19
C THR A 395 -14.15 -17.10 19.91
N SER A 396 -14.27 -18.42 19.88
CA SER A 396 -14.10 -19.26 18.68
C SER A 396 -15.46 -19.68 18.12
N ILE A 397 -15.69 -19.48 16.83
CA ILE A 397 -16.94 -19.81 16.12
C ILE A 397 -16.61 -20.75 14.95
N GLY A 398 -17.41 -21.80 14.77
CA GLY A 398 -17.18 -22.80 13.74
C GLY A 398 -15.90 -23.62 13.95
N THR A 399 -15.32 -24.11 12.85
CA THR A 399 -14.09 -24.93 12.88
C THR A 399 -12.87 -24.05 13.11
N ILE A 400 -12.07 -24.33 14.13
CA ILE A 400 -10.80 -23.66 14.42
C ILE A 400 -9.66 -24.68 14.46
N VAL A 401 -8.80 -24.64 13.46
CA VAL A 401 -7.62 -25.50 13.33
C VAL A 401 -6.41 -24.61 13.00
N PRO A 402 -5.35 -24.61 13.84
CA PRO A 402 -5.23 -25.32 15.12
C PRO A 402 -6.11 -24.72 16.22
N ASN A 403 -6.50 -25.53 17.21
CA ASN A 403 -7.30 -25.09 18.35
C ASN A 403 -6.56 -24.02 19.18
N VAL A 404 -7.23 -22.92 19.52
CA VAL A 404 -6.67 -21.82 20.31
C VAL A 404 -7.16 -21.91 21.76
N PRO A 405 -6.30 -22.25 22.74
CA PRO A 405 -6.73 -22.74 24.05
C PRO A 405 -7.38 -21.70 24.98
N CYS A 406 -7.10 -20.40 24.79
CA CYS A 406 -7.64 -19.33 25.63
C CYS A 406 -9.02 -18.81 25.20
N LEU A 407 -9.45 -19.13 23.97
CA LEU A 407 -10.71 -18.63 23.41
C LEU A 407 -11.84 -19.59 23.75
N LYS A 408 -12.96 -19.04 24.24
CA LYS A 408 -14.14 -19.84 24.58
C LYS A 408 -14.89 -20.21 23.30
N SER A 409 -15.36 -21.44 23.19
CA SER A 409 -16.25 -21.81 22.09
C SER A 409 -17.56 -21.03 22.20
N GLY A 410 -17.85 -20.21 21.20
CA GLY A 410 -19.13 -19.54 21.03
C GLY A 410 -20.13 -20.50 20.40
N THR A 411 -21.39 -20.42 20.82
CA THR A 411 -22.47 -21.03 20.04
C THR A 411 -22.62 -20.25 18.74
N GLU A 412 -22.62 -20.93 17.59
CA GLU A 412 -23.13 -20.30 16.37
C GLU A 412 -24.51 -19.72 16.68
N PRO A 413 -24.81 -18.47 16.30
CA PRO A 413 -26.19 -18.03 16.31
C PRO A 413 -26.95 -18.96 15.38
N THR A 414 -27.68 -19.93 15.95
CA THR A 414 -28.65 -20.75 15.24
C THR A 414 -29.62 -19.79 14.57
N THR A 415 -29.39 -19.53 13.30
CA THR A 415 -30.35 -18.92 12.40
C THR A 415 -31.40 -19.97 12.07
N SER A 416 -32.18 -20.38 13.08
CA SER A 416 -33.57 -20.74 12.81
C SER A 416 -34.28 -19.41 12.52
N PRO A 417 -34.90 -19.22 11.34
CA PRO A 417 -35.77 -18.06 11.16
C PRO A 417 -36.81 -18.08 12.29
N PRO A 418 -37.05 -16.97 13.00
CA PRO A 418 -38.08 -16.93 14.02
C PRO A 418 -39.39 -17.35 13.36
N ALA A 419 -40.04 -18.37 13.92
CA ALA A 419 -41.38 -18.74 13.52
C ALA A 419 -42.24 -17.48 13.62
N THR A 420 -42.74 -17.01 12.47
CA THR A 420 -43.70 -15.91 12.40
C THR A 420 -44.87 -16.24 13.31
N PRO A 421 -45.17 -15.43 14.35
CA PRO A 421 -46.40 -15.58 15.09
C PRO A 421 -47.57 -15.31 14.13
N LEU A 422 -48.52 -16.24 14.07
CA LEU A 422 -49.77 -16.04 13.34
C LEU A 422 -50.49 -14.81 13.94
N PRO A 423 -50.90 -13.81 13.14
CA PRO A 423 -51.53 -12.61 13.67
C PRO A 423 -52.93 -12.94 14.22
N THR A 424 -53.04 -13.02 15.54
CA THR A 424 -54.32 -12.93 16.24
C THR A 424 -54.73 -11.47 16.30
N MET A 425 -55.67 -11.10 15.42
CA MET A 425 -56.47 -9.87 15.35
C MET A 425 -56.07 -8.84 14.26
N PRO A 426 -57.05 -8.34 13.48
CA PRO A 426 -56.83 -7.26 12.53
C PRO A 426 -56.72 -5.89 13.22
N PRO A 427 -55.96 -4.94 12.65
CA PRO A 427 -55.80 -3.59 13.19
C PRO A 427 -57.09 -2.75 13.06
N PRO A 428 -57.34 -1.80 13.98
CA PRO A 428 -58.49 -0.91 13.91
C PRO A 428 -58.37 0.12 12.76
N SER A 429 -59.51 0.47 12.17
CA SER A 429 -59.60 1.46 11.09
C SER A 429 -59.24 2.88 11.57
N PRO A 430 -58.63 3.72 10.71
CA PRO A 430 -58.25 5.08 11.07
C PRO A 430 -59.48 6.00 11.21
N LEU A 431 -59.47 6.85 12.25
CA LEU A 431 -60.46 7.89 12.49
C LEU A 431 -60.29 9.05 11.50
N LEU A 432 -61.43 9.53 10.96
CA LEU A 432 -61.52 10.70 10.07
C LEU A 432 -61.17 12.01 10.81
N PRO A 433 -60.49 12.97 10.16
CA PRO A 433 -60.19 14.27 10.74
C PRO A 433 -61.43 15.16 10.80
N ILE A 434 -61.81 15.55 12.02
CA ILE A 434 -62.85 16.55 12.28
C ILE A 434 -62.15 17.91 12.26
N MET A 435 -62.05 18.53 11.08
CA MET A 435 -61.97 19.99 10.78
C MET A 435 -61.01 20.30 9.62
N PRO A 436 -61.44 21.11 8.62
CA PRO A 436 -60.58 21.53 7.52
C PRO A 436 -59.66 22.70 7.91
N PRO A 437 -58.43 22.76 7.36
CA PRO A 437 -57.51 23.89 7.58
C PRO A 437 -57.91 25.14 6.76
N PRO A 438 -57.58 26.36 7.22
CA PRO A 438 -57.93 27.61 6.55
C PRO A 438 -57.14 27.85 5.26
N SER A 439 -57.79 28.48 4.28
CA SER A 439 -57.23 28.79 2.95
C SER A 439 -56.17 29.91 2.99
N PRO A 440 -55.11 29.83 2.16
CA PRO A 440 -54.07 30.86 2.07
C PRO A 440 -54.53 32.10 1.26
N PRO A 441 -53.94 33.29 1.51
CA PRO A 441 -54.31 34.52 0.81
C PRO A 441 -53.84 34.55 -0.66
N LEU A 442 -54.70 35.10 -1.52
CA LEU A 442 -54.47 35.33 -2.95
C LEU A 442 -53.34 36.33 -3.20
N LEU A 443 -52.29 35.90 -3.89
CA LEU A 443 -51.33 36.80 -4.54
C LEU A 443 -51.80 37.10 -5.97
N VAL A 444 -52.16 38.37 -6.18
CA VAL A 444 -52.41 38.97 -7.49
C VAL A 444 -51.08 39.47 -8.01
N MET A 445 -50.47 38.76 -8.96
CA MET A 445 -49.63 39.27 -10.08
C MET A 445 -48.98 38.10 -10.84
N PRO A 446 -48.97 38.09 -12.19
CA PRO A 446 -48.44 36.98 -12.97
C PRO A 446 -46.90 37.04 -13.09
N PRO A 447 -46.19 35.89 -13.07
CA PRO A 447 -44.76 35.84 -13.35
C PRO A 447 -44.46 35.96 -14.86
N PRO A 448 -43.29 36.49 -15.25
CA PRO A 448 -42.92 36.65 -16.65
C PRO A 448 -42.60 35.30 -17.31
N SER A 449 -43.02 35.17 -18.57
CA SER A 449 -42.81 34.01 -19.45
C SER A 449 -41.33 33.80 -19.78
N LEU A 450 -40.85 32.56 -19.58
CA LEU A 450 -39.53 32.08 -19.99
C LEU A 450 -39.42 31.95 -21.52
N PRO A 451 -38.24 32.18 -22.12
CA PRO A 451 -38.04 32.13 -23.56
C PRO A 451 -38.01 30.68 -24.09
N VAL A 452 -38.67 30.49 -25.23
CA VAL A 452 -38.74 29.26 -26.01
C VAL A 452 -37.39 28.98 -26.69
N PRO A 453 -36.79 27.79 -26.57
CA PRO A 453 -35.64 27.39 -27.39
C PRO A 453 -36.12 27.03 -28.80
N VAL A 454 -35.64 27.76 -29.80
CA VAL A 454 -35.72 27.38 -31.21
C VAL A 454 -34.42 26.66 -31.56
N MET A 455 -34.47 25.32 -31.69
CA MET A 455 -33.73 24.47 -32.65
C MET A 455 -33.85 22.97 -32.29
N PRO A 456 -33.82 22.05 -33.27
CA PRO A 456 -34.26 20.66 -33.09
C PRO A 456 -33.18 19.76 -32.48
N LEU A 457 -33.61 18.83 -31.63
CA LEU A 457 -32.78 17.79 -31.00
C LEU A 457 -32.41 16.69 -32.02
N PRO A 458 -31.18 16.15 -32.05
CA PRO A 458 -30.82 15.02 -32.91
C PRO A 458 -31.47 13.73 -32.44
N SER A 459 -31.95 12.92 -33.39
CA SER A 459 -32.54 11.60 -33.13
C SER A 459 -31.49 10.58 -32.65
N PRO A 460 -31.81 9.68 -31.72
CA PRO A 460 -30.91 8.59 -31.33
C PRO A 460 -30.84 7.50 -32.42
N PRO A 461 -29.70 6.79 -32.55
CA PRO A 461 -29.55 5.73 -33.55
C PRO A 461 -30.41 4.51 -33.23
N VAL A 462 -30.97 3.93 -34.30
CA VAL A 462 -31.80 2.71 -34.29
C VAL A 462 -30.92 1.48 -34.02
N PRO A 463 -31.25 0.61 -33.05
CA PRO A 463 -30.62 -0.69 -32.91
C PRO A 463 -31.21 -1.67 -33.94
N VAL A 464 -30.34 -2.24 -34.78
CA VAL A 464 -30.67 -3.41 -35.61
C VAL A 464 -30.18 -4.64 -34.86
N ILE A 465 -31.10 -5.41 -34.28
CA ILE A 465 -31.15 -6.89 -34.12
C ILE A 465 -32.24 -7.22 -33.06
N PRO A 466 -33.09 -8.25 -33.26
CA PRO A 466 -34.31 -8.45 -32.46
C PRO A 466 -34.06 -9.15 -31.12
N LEU A 467 -34.76 -8.70 -30.08
CA LEU A 467 -34.82 -9.34 -28.75
C LEU A 467 -35.89 -10.46 -28.76
N PRO A 468 -35.64 -11.65 -28.18
CA PRO A 468 -36.66 -12.70 -28.06
C PRO A 468 -37.63 -12.41 -26.89
N SER A 469 -38.91 -12.70 -27.12
CA SER A 469 -40.02 -12.54 -26.17
C SER A 469 -40.00 -13.57 -25.03
N PRO A 470 -40.58 -13.26 -23.85
CA PRO A 470 -40.58 -14.15 -22.70
C PRO A 470 -41.70 -15.21 -22.78
N LEU A 471 -41.40 -16.44 -22.33
CA LEU A 471 -42.38 -17.52 -22.18
C LEU A 471 -43.12 -17.42 -20.83
N VAL A 472 -44.44 -17.59 -20.90
CA VAL A 472 -45.40 -17.62 -19.80
C VAL A 472 -45.29 -18.94 -19.02
N PRO A 473 -45.25 -18.95 -17.67
CA PRO A 473 -45.36 -20.18 -16.89
C PRO A 473 -46.83 -20.44 -16.50
N VAL A 474 -47.31 -21.65 -16.80
CA VAL A 474 -48.59 -22.19 -16.31
C VAL A 474 -48.29 -23.26 -15.25
N ILE A 475 -48.71 -22.99 -14.01
CA ILE A 475 -48.74 -23.83 -12.79
C ILE A 475 -49.78 -24.97 -13.00
N PRO A 476 -49.63 -26.22 -12.47
CA PRO A 476 -49.77 -26.48 -11.03
C PRO A 476 -48.97 -27.61 -10.36
N LEU A 477 -48.61 -27.35 -9.09
CA LEU A 477 -48.23 -28.34 -8.07
C LEU A 477 -49.51 -28.93 -7.43
N PRO A 478 -49.55 -30.22 -6.99
CA PRO A 478 -49.34 -30.51 -5.55
C PRO A 478 -48.70 -31.89 -5.19
N SER A 479 -47.76 -31.81 -4.23
CA SER A 479 -47.56 -32.60 -2.98
C SER A 479 -47.12 -34.10 -2.93
N PRO A 480 -46.34 -34.51 -1.89
CA PRO A 480 -45.49 -35.72 -1.86
C PRO A 480 -46.06 -36.89 -1.03
N PRO A 481 -45.39 -38.07 -1.03
CA PRO A 481 -44.76 -38.56 0.20
C PRO A 481 -43.44 -39.35 0.01
N ALA A 482 -42.58 -39.33 1.05
CA ALA A 482 -41.41 -40.21 1.20
C ALA A 482 -41.84 -41.64 1.62
N PRO A 483 -41.07 -42.71 1.33
CA PRO A 483 -40.17 -43.25 2.37
C PRO A 483 -38.90 -44.04 1.90
N VAL A 484 -37.89 -44.03 2.79
CA VAL A 484 -37.11 -45.17 3.33
C VAL A 484 -36.21 -46.01 2.39
N MET A 485 -34.90 -45.92 2.70
CA MET A 485 -33.75 -46.77 2.33
C MET A 485 -33.09 -46.61 0.94
N PRO A 486 -31.74 -46.74 0.84
CA PRO A 486 -30.98 -46.42 -0.36
C PRO A 486 -30.86 -47.62 -1.30
N PRO A 487 -31.09 -47.45 -2.63
CA PRO A 487 -30.63 -48.37 -3.66
C PRO A 487 -29.39 -47.83 -4.39
N PRO A 488 -28.71 -48.68 -5.20
CA PRO A 488 -27.26 -48.75 -5.30
C PRO A 488 -26.63 -47.77 -6.31
N SER A 489 -25.30 -47.69 -6.28
CA SER A 489 -24.45 -46.90 -7.17
C SER A 489 -24.85 -46.98 -8.65
N PRO A 490 -24.88 -45.86 -9.40
CA PRO A 490 -25.21 -45.88 -10.82
C PRO A 490 -24.15 -46.61 -11.64
N PRO A 491 -24.56 -47.33 -12.71
CA PRO A 491 -23.66 -48.04 -13.60
C PRO A 491 -22.80 -47.08 -14.44
N ALA A 492 -21.57 -47.50 -14.72
CA ALA A 492 -20.64 -46.77 -15.59
C ALA A 492 -21.28 -46.51 -16.99
N PRO A 493 -21.02 -45.35 -17.62
CA PRO A 493 -21.62 -45.02 -18.91
C PRO A 493 -21.08 -45.94 -20.01
N VAL A 494 -21.97 -46.76 -20.57
CA VAL A 494 -21.77 -47.44 -21.85
C VAL A 494 -22.23 -46.45 -22.92
N ILE A 495 -21.35 -45.52 -23.32
CA ILE A 495 -21.30 -44.74 -24.58
C ILE A 495 -20.42 -43.49 -24.32
N PRO A 496 -19.34 -43.27 -25.09
CA PRO A 496 -18.51 -42.07 -24.96
C PRO A 496 -19.27 -40.81 -25.45
N PRO A 497 -18.99 -39.61 -24.89
CA PRO A 497 -19.59 -38.37 -25.37
C PRO A 497 -19.16 -38.06 -26.81
N PRO A 498 -20.02 -37.37 -27.61
CA PRO A 498 -19.74 -37.08 -29.01
C PRO A 498 -18.52 -36.16 -29.17
N SER A 499 -17.71 -36.46 -30.18
CA SER A 499 -16.55 -35.65 -30.58
C SER A 499 -17.00 -34.24 -31.02
N PRO A 500 -16.21 -33.19 -30.74
CA PRO A 500 -16.52 -31.84 -31.22
C PRO A 500 -16.53 -31.79 -32.76
N PRO A 501 -17.35 -30.92 -33.37
CA PRO A 501 -17.53 -30.88 -34.81
C PRO A 501 -16.23 -30.49 -35.53
N VAL A 502 -15.89 -31.28 -36.56
CA VAL A 502 -14.79 -31.01 -37.49
C VAL A 502 -15.17 -29.79 -38.36
N PRO A 503 -14.32 -28.77 -38.48
CA PRO A 503 -14.59 -27.64 -39.36
C PRO A 503 -14.61 -28.09 -40.83
N VAL A 504 -15.79 -28.01 -41.45
CA VAL A 504 -15.97 -28.17 -42.90
C VAL A 504 -15.67 -26.81 -43.55
N MET A 505 -14.41 -26.39 -43.52
CA MET A 505 -13.75 -25.45 -44.46
C MET A 505 -12.42 -24.97 -43.86
N PRO A 506 -11.30 -25.04 -44.61
CA PRO A 506 -10.03 -24.48 -44.15
C PRO A 506 -10.08 -22.93 -44.16
N PRO A 507 -9.38 -22.25 -43.24
CA PRO A 507 -9.24 -20.81 -43.29
C PRO A 507 -8.46 -20.39 -44.56
N PRO A 508 -8.75 -19.20 -45.14
CA PRO A 508 -8.05 -18.75 -46.34
C PRO A 508 -6.57 -18.53 -46.06
N SER A 509 -5.71 -19.07 -46.93
CA SER A 509 -4.27 -18.84 -46.91
C SER A 509 -3.96 -17.35 -47.11
N PRO A 510 -2.96 -16.78 -46.41
CA PRO A 510 -2.52 -15.42 -46.68
C PRO A 510 -1.99 -15.32 -48.12
N LEU A 511 -2.42 -14.29 -48.84
CA LEU A 511 -1.94 -13.97 -50.18
C LEU A 511 -0.42 -13.77 -50.16
N ALA A 512 0.28 -14.59 -50.94
CA ALA A 512 1.69 -14.39 -51.24
C ALA A 512 1.87 -13.08 -52.04
N PRO A 513 2.92 -12.28 -51.76
CA PRO A 513 3.20 -11.10 -52.56
C PRO A 513 3.59 -11.52 -53.98
N VAL A 514 2.77 -11.10 -54.95
CA VAL A 514 3.09 -11.19 -56.39
C VAL A 514 4.01 -10.02 -56.72
N MET A 515 5.28 -10.11 -56.28
CA MET A 515 6.49 -9.47 -56.83
C MET A 515 7.61 -9.50 -55.78
N PRO A 516 8.84 -9.92 -56.13
CA PRO A 516 9.97 -9.85 -55.22
C PRO A 516 10.37 -8.38 -54.97
N PRO A 517 10.81 -8.02 -53.75
CA PRO A 517 11.32 -6.68 -53.48
C PRO A 517 12.59 -6.41 -54.31
N PRO A 518 12.83 -5.16 -54.76
CA PRO A 518 14.02 -4.83 -55.52
C PRO A 518 15.27 -5.02 -54.67
N SER A 519 16.32 -5.59 -55.28
CA SER A 519 17.62 -5.79 -54.66
C SER A 519 18.21 -4.46 -54.17
N PRO A 520 18.88 -4.43 -53.01
CA PRO A 520 19.57 -3.22 -52.55
C PRO A 520 20.70 -2.86 -53.53
N PRO A 521 20.97 -1.56 -53.77
CA PRO A 521 22.03 -1.15 -54.69
C PRO A 521 23.40 -1.62 -54.18
N VAL A 522 24.16 -2.22 -55.10
CA VAL A 522 25.56 -2.62 -54.90
C VAL A 522 26.41 -1.36 -54.71
N PRO A 523 27.25 -1.27 -53.66
CA PRO A 523 28.22 -0.19 -53.55
C PRO A 523 29.23 -0.30 -54.69
N ALA A 524 29.24 0.68 -55.59
CA ALA A 524 30.36 0.90 -56.48
C ALA A 524 31.42 1.68 -55.69
N GLU A 525 32.24 0.98 -54.91
CA GLU A 525 33.65 1.30 -54.57
C GLU A 525 34.14 0.46 -53.36
N PRO A 526 35.43 0.08 -53.31
CA PRO A 526 35.96 -0.81 -52.28
C PRO A 526 36.06 -0.11 -50.92
N PRO A 527 36.02 -0.83 -49.79
CA PRO A 527 36.15 -0.22 -48.47
C PRO A 527 37.58 0.29 -48.27
N LEU A 528 37.71 1.61 -48.10
CA LEU A 528 38.94 2.23 -47.63
C LEU A 528 39.25 1.77 -46.20
N THR A 529 40.46 1.27 -46.06
CA THR A 529 41.19 1.03 -44.81
C THR A 529 41.09 2.20 -43.83
N LEU A 530 40.84 1.88 -42.56
CA LEU A 530 40.99 2.76 -41.40
C LEU A 530 42.38 3.40 -41.39
N ILE A 531 42.44 4.71 -41.65
CA ILE A 531 43.58 5.56 -41.33
C ILE A 531 43.41 6.02 -39.87
N LEU A 532 44.40 5.70 -39.05
CA LEU A 532 44.60 6.23 -37.70
C LEU A 532 44.64 7.77 -37.72
N PRO A 533 44.04 8.47 -36.73
CA PRO A 533 44.29 9.89 -36.58
C PRO A 533 45.76 10.11 -36.17
N ALA A 534 46.55 10.68 -37.08
CA ALA A 534 47.85 11.24 -36.78
C ALA A 534 47.66 12.62 -36.13
N THR A 535 47.22 12.66 -34.87
CA THR A 535 47.49 13.71 -33.84
C THR A 535 46.50 13.59 -32.68
N PRO A 536 46.96 13.61 -31.41
CA PRO A 536 46.08 13.64 -30.25
C PRO A 536 45.57 15.07 -29.96
N PRO A 537 44.42 15.23 -29.27
CA PRO A 537 43.98 16.54 -28.77
C PRO A 537 44.90 17.05 -27.65
N PRO A 538 44.98 18.38 -27.42
CA PRO A 538 45.83 18.96 -26.37
C PRO A 538 45.34 18.54 -24.97
N ALA A 539 46.28 18.19 -24.09
CA ALA A 539 46.01 17.87 -22.69
C ALA A 539 45.68 19.14 -21.87
N PRO A 540 44.84 19.04 -20.81
CA PRO A 540 44.65 20.10 -19.83
C PRO A 540 45.94 20.31 -18.98
N PRO A 541 46.16 21.50 -18.38
CA PRO A 541 47.35 21.76 -17.59
C PRO A 541 47.34 20.97 -16.27
N LEU A 542 48.48 20.35 -15.94
CA LEU A 542 48.70 19.66 -14.66
C LEU A 542 48.98 20.66 -13.50
N PRO A 543 48.59 20.33 -12.26
CA PRO A 543 48.97 21.09 -11.07
C PRO A 543 50.49 21.00 -10.78
N ASN A 544 51.10 22.14 -10.46
CA ASN A 544 52.47 22.22 -9.95
C ASN A 544 52.53 21.75 -8.49
N THR A 545 52.63 20.43 -8.24
CA THR A 545 53.35 19.76 -7.13
C THR A 545 52.83 18.32 -6.90
N PRO A 546 53.69 17.28 -6.88
CA PRO A 546 53.29 15.93 -6.50
C PRO A 546 53.32 15.73 -4.97
N PRO A 547 52.38 14.97 -4.37
CA PRO A 547 52.51 14.47 -3.00
C PRO A 547 53.54 13.31 -2.94
N PRO A 548 54.15 13.04 -1.76
CA PRO A 548 55.19 12.03 -1.62
C PRO A 548 54.63 10.60 -1.72
N LEU A 549 55.38 9.72 -2.41
CA LEU A 549 55.08 8.30 -2.55
C LEU A 549 55.46 7.49 -1.29
N PRO A 550 54.64 6.49 -0.87
CA PRO A 550 55.03 5.53 0.16
C PRO A 550 56.07 4.52 -0.34
N ALA A 551 56.97 4.10 0.56
CA ALA A 551 58.22 3.40 0.25
C ALA A 551 58.13 1.88 0.03
N THR A 552 56.95 1.26 -0.08
CA THR A 552 56.82 -0.17 -0.37
C THR A 552 55.45 -0.54 -0.98
N PRO A 553 55.39 -1.30 -2.10
CA PRO A 553 54.14 -1.83 -2.62
C PRO A 553 53.74 -3.14 -1.89
N PRO A 554 52.44 -3.45 -1.71
CA PRO A 554 51.99 -4.75 -1.22
C PRO A 554 52.15 -5.84 -2.30
N PRO A 555 52.34 -7.12 -1.92
CA PRO A 555 52.59 -8.20 -2.88
C PRO A 555 51.34 -8.52 -3.71
N SER A 556 51.54 -8.75 -5.01
CA SER A 556 50.50 -9.20 -5.96
C SER A 556 50.08 -10.65 -5.69
N PRO A 557 48.79 -11.01 -5.83
CA PRO A 557 48.35 -12.40 -5.74
C PRO A 557 48.80 -13.22 -6.96
N LEU A 558 49.17 -14.48 -6.73
CA LEU A 558 49.57 -15.44 -7.76
C LEU A 558 48.39 -15.81 -8.68
N LEU A 559 48.63 -15.75 -9.99
CA LEU A 559 47.70 -16.26 -11.02
C LEU A 559 47.72 -17.80 -11.07
N PRO A 560 46.57 -18.48 -11.21
CA PRO A 560 46.53 -19.92 -11.45
C PRO A 560 47.03 -20.26 -12.85
N ALA A 561 47.98 -21.20 -12.94
CA ALA A 561 48.51 -21.73 -14.19
C ALA A 561 47.65 -22.88 -14.75
N THR A 562 46.35 -22.69 -14.97
CA THR A 562 45.51 -23.52 -15.88
C THR A 562 44.09 -22.94 -15.99
N PRO A 563 43.52 -22.77 -17.20
CA PRO A 563 42.12 -22.37 -17.36
C PRO A 563 41.17 -23.54 -17.03
N PRO A 564 40.01 -23.31 -16.38
CA PRO A 564 38.97 -24.34 -16.27
C PRO A 564 38.35 -24.60 -17.65
N GLN A 565 38.33 -25.87 -18.05
CA GLN A 565 37.71 -26.32 -19.30
C GLN A 565 36.19 -26.10 -19.28
N SER A 566 35.66 -25.56 -20.38
CA SER A 566 34.23 -25.49 -20.67
C SER A 566 33.69 -26.89 -21.03
N PRO A 567 32.53 -27.33 -20.51
CA PRO A 567 31.91 -28.56 -20.98
C PRO A 567 31.37 -28.39 -22.42
N PRO A 568 31.42 -29.44 -23.28
CA PRO A 568 30.94 -29.35 -24.65
C PRO A 568 29.40 -29.32 -24.72
N LEU A 569 28.86 -28.52 -25.63
CA LEU A 569 27.45 -28.48 -26.01
C LEU A 569 27.03 -29.80 -26.70
N PRO A 570 25.88 -30.40 -26.36
CA PRO A 570 25.36 -31.54 -27.11
C PRO A 570 24.81 -31.09 -28.47
N ALA A 571 25.42 -31.58 -29.54
CA ALA A 571 24.89 -31.50 -30.89
C ALA A 571 23.88 -32.64 -31.08
N THR A 572 22.60 -32.44 -30.68
CA THR A 572 21.34 -33.02 -31.22
C THR A 572 20.20 -32.74 -30.20
N PRO A 573 19.00 -32.27 -30.61
CA PRO A 573 17.87 -32.08 -29.68
C PRO A 573 17.36 -33.42 -29.13
N PRO A 574 17.02 -33.55 -27.84
CA PRO A 574 16.39 -34.76 -27.34
C PRO A 574 14.96 -34.87 -27.91
N GLN A 575 14.71 -35.98 -28.61
CA GLN A 575 13.39 -36.38 -29.09
C GLN A 575 12.45 -36.64 -27.91
N PHE A 576 11.25 -36.06 -27.96
CA PHE A 576 10.17 -36.39 -27.04
C PHE A 576 9.68 -37.83 -27.29
N PRO A 577 9.53 -38.69 -26.26
CA PRO A 577 8.83 -39.95 -26.43
C PRO A 577 7.31 -39.73 -26.59
N PRO A 578 6.60 -40.56 -27.38
CA PRO A 578 5.17 -40.39 -27.63
C PRO A 578 4.33 -40.80 -26.41
N LEU A 579 3.22 -40.09 -26.21
CA LEU A 579 2.21 -40.40 -25.19
C LEU A 579 1.58 -41.79 -25.40
N PRO A 580 1.40 -42.62 -24.36
CA PRO A 580 0.74 -43.92 -24.48
C PRO A 580 -0.77 -43.76 -24.71
N ALA A 581 -1.29 -44.42 -25.74
CA ALA A 581 -2.72 -44.55 -26.03
C ALA A 581 -3.32 -45.77 -25.31
N THR A 582 -3.40 -45.77 -23.96
CA THR A 582 -4.32 -46.60 -23.13
C THR A 582 -4.01 -46.42 -21.63
N PRO A 583 -5.01 -46.38 -20.73
CA PRO A 583 -4.77 -46.24 -19.30
C PRO A 583 -4.31 -47.59 -18.68
N PRO A 584 -3.31 -47.60 -17.77
CA PRO A 584 -2.87 -48.82 -17.12
C PRO A 584 -3.88 -49.27 -16.05
N GLN A 585 -4.18 -50.58 -16.05
CA GLN A 585 -5.02 -51.24 -15.05
C GLN A 585 -4.40 -51.17 -13.64
N SER A 586 -5.25 -50.97 -12.64
CA SER A 586 -4.90 -51.01 -11.22
C SER A 586 -4.39 -52.42 -10.81
N PRO A 587 -3.28 -52.54 -10.07
CA PRO A 587 -2.88 -53.82 -9.49
C PRO A 587 -3.79 -54.21 -8.29
N PRO A 588 -3.98 -55.51 -8.01
CA PRO A 588 -4.85 -55.95 -6.92
C PRO A 588 -4.21 -55.71 -5.54
N LEU A 589 -5.06 -55.45 -4.55
CA LEU A 589 -4.69 -55.28 -3.13
C LEU A 589 -4.06 -56.57 -2.56
N PRO A 590 -3.01 -56.47 -1.72
CA PRO A 590 -2.48 -57.61 -0.97
C PRO A 590 -3.46 -58.05 0.12
N ALA A 591 -3.71 -59.36 0.23
CA ALA A 591 -4.63 -59.96 1.21
C ALA A 591 -4.03 -60.18 2.62
N THR A 592 -2.85 -59.65 2.94
CA THR A 592 -2.22 -59.82 4.27
C THR A 592 -1.34 -58.62 4.63
N PRO A 593 -1.41 -58.09 5.86
CA PRO A 593 -0.58 -56.96 6.29
C PRO A 593 0.88 -57.39 6.49
N PRO A 594 1.87 -56.53 6.20
CA PRO A 594 3.27 -56.83 6.49
C PRO A 594 3.50 -56.83 8.00
N SER A 595 4.17 -57.88 8.48
CA SER A 595 4.60 -58.09 9.86
C SER A 595 5.50 -56.96 10.36
N SER A 596 5.20 -56.46 11.56
CA SER A 596 6.00 -55.50 12.32
C SER A 596 7.44 -56.03 12.57
N PRO A 597 8.48 -55.18 12.54
CA PRO A 597 9.82 -55.59 12.96
C PRO A 597 9.88 -55.84 14.48
N PRO A 598 10.74 -56.77 14.97
CA PRO A 598 10.84 -57.07 16.39
C PRO A 598 11.52 -55.92 17.16
N MET A 599 11.04 -55.67 18.38
CA MET A 599 11.65 -54.71 19.31
C MET A 599 13.07 -55.16 19.73
N PRO A 600 14.02 -54.24 19.96
CA PRO A 600 15.31 -54.57 20.57
C PRO A 600 15.12 -55.01 22.03
N ALA A 601 15.77 -56.10 22.43
CA ALA A 601 15.67 -56.67 23.77
C ALA A 601 16.56 -56.00 24.84
N THR A 602 17.21 -54.87 24.56
CA THR A 602 18.06 -54.17 25.54
C THR A 602 18.13 -52.65 25.26
N PRO A 603 17.99 -51.78 26.28
CA PRO A 603 18.09 -50.33 26.10
C PRO A 603 19.56 -49.90 25.88
N PRO A 604 19.81 -48.79 25.15
CA PRO A 604 21.15 -48.23 25.02
C PRO A 604 21.60 -47.65 26.37
N SER A 605 22.81 -48.02 26.78
CA SER A 605 23.49 -47.57 28.00
C SER A 605 23.70 -46.05 28.01
N SER A 606 23.32 -45.42 29.13
CA SER A 606 23.61 -44.02 29.46
C SER A 606 25.12 -43.78 29.62
N PRO A 607 25.65 -42.58 29.27
CA PRO A 607 27.04 -42.23 29.52
C PRO A 607 27.32 -42.04 31.03
N PRO A 608 28.54 -42.32 31.52
CA PRO A 608 28.86 -42.21 32.94
C PRO A 608 28.99 -40.75 33.40
N LEU A 609 28.54 -40.47 34.63
CA LEU A 609 28.69 -39.20 35.34
C LEU A 609 30.17 -38.89 35.63
N PRO A 610 30.60 -37.61 35.61
CA PRO A 610 31.94 -37.22 36.01
C PRO A 610 32.14 -37.41 37.53
N ALA A 611 33.24 -38.07 37.90
CA ALA A 611 33.65 -38.28 39.28
C ALA A 611 34.60 -37.18 39.78
N THR A 612 34.26 -35.89 39.66
CA THR A 612 34.87 -34.78 40.44
C THR A 612 34.13 -33.45 40.19
N PRO A 613 33.74 -32.69 41.22
CA PRO A 613 33.13 -31.36 41.03
C PRO A 613 34.21 -30.26 40.78
N PRO A 614 33.90 -29.18 40.02
CA PRO A 614 34.74 -27.99 39.93
C PRO A 614 34.69 -27.16 41.24
N PRO A 615 35.70 -26.32 41.53
CA PRO A 615 35.77 -25.52 42.75
C PRO A 615 34.72 -24.41 42.79
N LEU A 616 34.06 -24.28 43.94
CA LEU A 616 33.09 -23.24 44.28
C LEU A 616 33.74 -21.85 44.34
N GLN A 617 33.14 -20.90 43.61
CA GLN A 617 33.39 -19.47 43.78
C GLN A 617 32.54 -18.94 44.95
N VAL A 618 33.16 -18.12 45.79
CA VAL A 618 32.68 -17.61 47.08
C VAL A 618 31.58 -16.55 46.89
N MET A 619 30.47 -16.68 47.63
CA MET A 619 29.52 -15.59 47.91
C MET A 619 29.60 -15.17 49.39
N PRO A 620 29.36 -13.88 49.72
CA PRO A 620 29.57 -13.30 51.05
C PRO A 620 28.45 -13.64 52.08
N PRO A 621 28.70 -13.48 53.40
CA PRO A 621 27.91 -14.09 54.47
C PRO A 621 26.68 -13.27 54.91
N PRO A 622 25.62 -13.93 55.42
CA PRO A 622 24.51 -13.27 56.09
C PRO A 622 24.72 -13.20 57.62
N LEU A 623 24.35 -12.06 58.22
CA LEU A 623 24.43 -11.80 59.65
C LEU A 623 23.34 -12.54 60.43
N LEU A 624 23.78 -13.21 61.51
CA LEU A 624 22.98 -13.83 62.56
C LEU A 624 22.78 -12.82 63.71
N ASN A 625 21.53 -12.61 64.15
CA ASN A 625 21.20 -12.49 65.58
C ASN A 625 19.70 -12.75 65.87
N ARG A 626 19.47 -13.58 66.89
CA ARG A 626 18.26 -14.18 67.53
C ARG A 626 17.13 -13.20 67.97
N PRO A 627 16.00 -13.66 68.61
CA PRO A 627 15.43 -15.01 68.82
C PRO A 627 13.90 -15.16 68.52
N ARG A 628 13.44 -16.42 68.53
CA ARG A 628 12.03 -16.90 68.53
C ARG A 628 11.29 -16.58 69.85
N PRO A 629 9.95 -16.34 69.81
CA PRO A 629 9.03 -17.17 70.60
C PRO A 629 7.76 -17.63 69.87
N THR A 630 7.43 -18.90 70.13
CA THR A 630 6.14 -19.64 70.21
C THR A 630 4.79 -18.99 69.86
N LEU A 631 4.00 -19.74 69.07
CA LEU A 631 2.54 -19.66 68.83
C LEU A 631 1.69 -19.95 70.08
N PRO A 632 0.42 -19.46 70.13
CA PRO A 632 -0.69 -20.14 70.78
C PRO A 632 -1.72 -20.71 69.77
N LEU A 633 -2.29 -21.88 70.11
CA LEU A 633 -3.47 -22.52 69.50
C LEU A 633 -4.78 -21.84 70.00
N PRO A 634 -5.93 -22.01 69.32
CA PRO A 634 -7.16 -21.25 69.55
C PRO A 634 -8.08 -21.89 70.59
N THR A 635 -8.89 -21.06 71.25
CA THR A 635 -9.95 -21.51 72.16
C THR A 635 -11.31 -20.88 71.78
N THR A 636 -12.30 -21.76 71.56
CA THR A 636 -13.77 -21.58 71.60
C THR A 636 -14.57 -21.24 70.30
N PRO A 637 -15.83 -21.72 70.18
CA PRO A 637 -16.40 -22.34 68.96
C PRO A 637 -17.43 -21.45 68.21
N PRO A 638 -18.04 -21.89 67.08
CA PRO A 638 -18.76 -21.00 66.16
C PRO A 638 -20.24 -20.81 66.54
N PRO A 639 -20.88 -19.70 66.15
CA PRO A 639 -22.34 -19.62 66.08
C PRO A 639 -22.84 -19.84 64.64
N ALA A 640 -23.90 -20.64 64.54
CA ALA A 640 -24.72 -20.87 63.34
C ALA A 640 -25.95 -19.90 63.33
N PRO A 641 -26.84 -19.95 62.31
CA PRO A 641 -27.30 -18.79 61.55
C PRO A 641 -28.56 -18.12 62.10
N LEU A 642 -28.80 -16.86 61.73
CA LEU A 642 -30.06 -16.16 61.96
C LEU A 642 -30.52 -15.35 60.73
N LEU A 643 -31.83 -15.43 60.53
CA LEU A 643 -32.64 -14.98 59.41
C LEU A 643 -32.72 -13.45 59.25
N THR A 644 -32.96 -13.07 57.99
CA THR A 644 -33.26 -11.75 57.36
C THR A 644 -34.10 -10.75 58.15
N PRO A 645 -34.01 -9.44 57.81
CA PRO A 645 -35.12 -8.84 57.07
C PRO A 645 -34.72 -7.87 55.93
N LEU A 646 -35.75 -7.50 55.16
CA LEU A 646 -35.77 -6.72 53.92
C LEU A 646 -34.87 -5.48 53.85
N ALA A 647 -34.40 -5.25 52.62
CA ALA A 647 -33.78 -4.01 52.16
C ALA A 647 -34.71 -2.78 52.32
N PRO A 648 -34.19 -1.68 52.88
CA PRO A 648 -34.68 -0.33 52.59
C PRO A 648 -33.93 0.26 51.39
N LEU A 649 -34.69 0.98 50.55
CA LEU A 649 -34.23 1.78 49.42
C LEU A 649 -33.05 2.70 49.80
N VAL A 650 -31.97 2.64 49.02
CA VAL A 650 -30.91 3.68 49.01
C VAL A 650 -31.06 4.50 47.72
N PRO A 651 -30.98 5.85 47.78
CA PRO A 651 -31.30 6.72 46.66
C PRO A 651 -30.25 6.69 45.55
N THR A 652 -30.70 6.94 44.33
CA THR A 652 -29.88 7.23 43.14
C THR A 652 -28.89 8.38 43.39
N PRO A 653 -27.65 8.31 42.89
CA PRO A 653 -26.71 9.42 42.92
C PRO A 653 -27.19 10.60 42.04
N PRO A 654 -26.90 11.86 42.41
CA PRO A 654 -27.26 13.01 41.59
C PRO A 654 -26.47 13.04 40.26
N PRO A 655 -27.01 13.67 39.20
CA PRO A 655 -26.32 13.80 37.91
C PRO A 655 -25.07 14.70 38.04
N PRO A 656 -24.06 14.51 37.18
CA PRO A 656 -22.83 15.30 37.19
C PRO A 656 -23.10 16.76 36.83
N THR A 657 -22.38 17.67 37.51
CA THR A 657 -22.40 19.11 37.29
C THR A 657 -21.82 19.50 35.93
N PRO A 658 -22.35 20.55 35.26
CA PRO A 658 -21.83 21.02 33.98
C PRO A 658 -20.50 21.78 34.13
N PRO A 659 -19.63 21.78 33.10
CA PRO A 659 -18.35 22.50 33.12
C PRO A 659 -18.52 24.03 33.08
N PRO A 660 -17.54 24.82 33.58
CA PRO A 660 -17.60 26.27 33.61
C PRO A 660 -17.49 26.92 32.21
N PRO A 661 -18.01 28.14 32.02
CA PRO A 661 -18.08 28.80 30.72
C PRO A 661 -16.73 29.36 30.24
N THR A 662 -16.52 29.26 28.93
CA THR A 662 -15.40 29.85 28.16
C THR A 662 -15.42 31.38 28.13
N PRO A 663 -14.26 32.07 28.16
CA PRO A 663 -14.19 33.52 28.06
C PRO A 663 -14.46 34.05 26.64
N PRO A 664 -14.97 35.30 26.49
CA PRO A 664 -15.38 35.87 25.20
C PRO A 664 -14.21 36.40 24.35
N PRO A 665 -14.39 36.53 23.02
CA PRO A 665 -13.36 36.98 22.09
C PRO A 665 -13.15 38.50 22.16
N SER A 666 -11.88 38.92 22.08
CA SER A 666 -11.47 40.32 22.01
C SER A 666 -11.70 40.91 20.61
N THR A 667 -12.39 42.05 20.60
CA THR A 667 -12.74 42.89 19.46
C THR A 667 -11.56 43.68 18.90
N LEU A 668 -11.33 43.60 17.59
CA LEU A 668 -10.51 44.53 16.80
C LEU A 668 -11.27 45.86 16.58
N PRO A 669 -10.59 47.03 16.62
CA PRO A 669 -11.26 48.32 16.43
C PRO A 669 -11.47 48.67 14.94
N ALA A 670 -12.56 49.42 14.72
CA ALA A 670 -13.08 49.85 13.45
C ALA A 670 -12.27 50.99 12.79
N ILE A 671 -12.26 50.93 11.46
CA ILE A 671 -11.81 51.96 10.52
C ILE A 671 -12.89 53.06 10.43
N PRO A 672 -12.54 54.36 10.52
CA PRO A 672 -13.45 55.43 10.12
C PRO A 672 -13.26 55.76 8.63
N GLN A 673 -14.37 55.90 7.90
CA GLN A 673 -14.41 56.59 6.62
C GLN A 673 -14.45 58.11 6.85
N MET A 674 -13.71 58.87 6.02
CA MET A 674 -14.08 60.25 5.69
C MET A 674 -13.61 60.65 4.28
N SER A 675 -14.63 61.02 3.49
CA SER A 675 -14.75 62.05 2.44
C SER A 675 -13.52 62.78 1.90
N TYR A 676 -13.48 62.85 0.56
CA TYR A 676 -12.72 63.80 -0.24
C TYR A 676 -13.37 65.20 -0.23
N THR A 677 -12.57 66.23 0.07
CA THR A 677 -12.74 67.62 -0.39
C THR A 677 -11.37 68.16 -0.80
N GLY A 678 -11.32 68.97 -1.86
CA GLY A 678 -10.10 69.31 -2.59
C GLY A 678 -9.24 70.48 -2.07
N GLU A 679 -8.32 70.84 -2.96
CA GLU A 679 -7.46 72.05 -3.06
C GLU A 679 -6.01 72.03 -2.53
N SER A 680 -5.11 72.18 -3.54
CA SER A 680 -3.86 72.97 -3.64
C SER A 680 -2.78 72.98 -2.54
N GLY A 681 -1.53 72.70 -2.96
CA GLY A 681 -0.33 73.22 -2.30
C GLY A 681 0.96 72.42 -2.55
N VAL A 682 1.84 72.95 -3.38
CA VAL A 682 3.27 72.56 -3.55
C VAL A 682 4.08 73.33 -2.47
N PRO A 683 5.12 72.75 -1.81
CA PRO A 683 6.51 72.99 -2.28
C PRO A 683 7.54 71.86 -2.03
N ASP A 684 8.64 72.00 -2.78
CA ASP A 684 9.86 71.18 -2.90
C ASP A 684 10.65 70.95 -1.60
N ILE A 685 11.30 69.77 -1.46
CA ILE A 685 12.57 69.60 -0.70
C ILE A 685 13.50 68.56 -1.38
N TYR A 686 14.78 68.92 -1.35
CA TYR A 686 16.00 68.37 -1.97
C TYR A 686 16.42 66.92 -1.63
N PHE A 687 17.21 66.33 -2.53
CA PHE A 687 17.86 65.01 -2.46
C PHE A 687 19.16 64.98 -1.62
N THR A 688 19.46 63.81 -1.01
CA THR A 688 20.68 62.95 -1.14
C THR A 688 20.84 61.99 0.08
N PRO A 689 21.64 60.89 0.05
CA PRO A 689 21.33 59.62 -0.62
C PRO A 689 21.50 58.36 0.27
N GLY A 690 20.71 57.30 0.03
CA GLY A 690 20.92 55.99 0.66
C GLY A 690 20.10 54.84 0.06
N ALA A 691 20.82 53.91 -0.58
CA ALA A 691 20.55 52.48 -0.79
C ALA A 691 19.22 51.93 -1.38
N SER A 692 19.41 51.21 -2.50
CA SER A 692 18.72 49.99 -2.98
C SER A 692 17.18 49.93 -3.08
N SER A 693 16.68 49.96 -4.32
CA SER A 693 15.69 48.98 -4.84
C SER A 693 15.41 49.27 -6.32
N ALA A 694 16.02 48.49 -7.21
CA ALA A 694 15.75 48.52 -8.63
C ALA A 694 15.20 47.15 -9.05
N THR A 695 13.87 47.03 -9.15
CA THR A 695 13.15 46.23 -10.16
C THR A 695 11.65 46.31 -9.89
N LYS A 696 11.03 47.45 -10.20
CA LYS A 696 9.57 47.59 -10.40
C LYS A 696 9.28 48.65 -11.46
N LEU A 697 9.90 48.53 -12.63
CA LEU A 697 9.57 49.41 -13.76
C LEU A 697 9.86 48.75 -15.11
N HIS A 698 9.21 47.61 -15.42
CA HIS A 698 9.30 47.00 -16.77
C HIS A 698 7.99 46.42 -17.32
N LYS A 699 6.83 46.57 -16.64
CA LYS A 699 5.55 46.02 -17.15
C LYS A 699 4.63 47.03 -17.85
N LYS A 700 4.83 48.35 -17.71
CA LYS A 700 3.93 49.35 -18.34
C LYS A 700 4.35 49.78 -19.75
N HIS A 701 5.62 49.65 -20.16
CA HIS A 701 6.07 50.08 -21.49
C HIS A 701 5.92 48.99 -22.58
N TYR A 702 5.83 47.71 -22.21
CA TYR A 702 5.72 46.61 -23.17
C TYR A 702 4.34 46.54 -23.86
N ILE A 703 3.27 46.88 -23.12
CA ILE A 703 1.89 46.84 -23.64
C ILE A 703 1.65 47.96 -24.67
N TRP A 704 2.24 49.14 -24.47
CA TRP A 704 2.13 50.25 -25.41
C TRP A 704 2.93 50.03 -26.70
N CYS A 705 4.08 49.36 -26.64
CA CYS A 705 4.82 48.98 -27.85
C CYS A 705 4.09 47.92 -28.68
N GLN A 706 3.45 46.94 -28.04
CA GLN A 706 2.69 45.89 -28.74
C GLN A 706 1.43 46.47 -29.42
N LEU A 707 0.72 47.39 -28.76
CA LEU A 707 -0.45 48.06 -29.35
C LEU A 707 -0.07 48.99 -30.52
N LEU A 708 1.09 49.64 -30.47
CA LEU A 708 1.58 50.49 -31.56
C LEU A 708 1.99 49.65 -32.79
N ILE A 709 2.62 48.49 -32.58
CA ILE A 709 3.00 47.56 -33.66
C ILE A 709 1.76 46.99 -34.36
N VAL A 710 0.73 46.61 -33.59
CA VAL A 710 -0.55 46.14 -34.15
C VAL A 710 -1.25 47.25 -34.91
N TYR A 711 -1.27 48.49 -34.39
CA TYR A 711 -1.89 49.64 -35.08
C TYR A 711 -1.21 49.96 -36.42
N VAL A 712 0.13 49.93 -36.47
CA VAL A 712 0.91 50.21 -37.69
C VAL A 712 0.75 49.08 -38.72
N LEU A 713 0.78 47.82 -38.29
CA LEU A 713 0.57 46.67 -39.20
C LEU A 713 -0.85 46.63 -39.77
N THR A 714 -1.86 47.01 -38.99
CA THR A 714 -3.26 47.03 -39.47
C THR A 714 -3.49 48.13 -40.50
N ARG A 715 -2.81 49.28 -40.37
CA ARG A 715 -2.84 50.37 -41.36
C ARG A 715 -2.09 50.05 -42.65
N LEU A 716 -1.05 49.22 -42.59
CA LEU A 716 -0.26 48.83 -43.78
C LEU A 716 -0.89 47.68 -44.58
N LEU A 717 -1.73 46.84 -43.94
CA LEU A 717 -2.36 45.69 -44.60
C LEU A 717 -3.76 45.98 -45.15
N PHE A 718 -4.42 47.04 -44.69
CA PHE A 718 -5.82 47.37 -45.04
C PHE A 718 -6.04 48.84 -45.40
N GLY A 719 -4.97 49.60 -45.65
CA GLY A 719 -5.00 51.03 -45.99
C GLY A 719 -4.70 51.30 -47.45
#